data_AF-A0AAQ4FC51-F1
#
_entry.id   AF-A0AAQ4FC51-F1
#
_cell.length_a   1.000
_cell.length_b   1.000
_cell.length_c   1.000
_cell.angle_alpha   90.00
_cell.angle_beta   90.00
_cell.angle_gamma   90.00
#
_symmetry.space_group_name_H-M   'P 1'
#
loop_
_entity.id
_entity.type
_entity.pdbx_description
1 polymer ?
#
loop_
_entity_poly.entity_id
_entity_poly.type
_entity_poly.pdbx_seq_one_letter_code
_entity_poly.pdbx_strand_id
1 'polypeptide(L)'
;MRPTWLVLTEFEPGRLCLRSYDDRDDYGEGYVGCGNVNDGALLLAWLPRQHRCIKEVRVNDRILIDRLSFMSSVAIEPAPSLERIILHPRRELRPCSGYLQAFRPSQCLRSLDLVNIHVSYALAPNVAEVLRGSASTLNSVKFVGNNLSRDSAGILLLALHSCERLKDLTLEDTTTSSACDLMAEYFSSCRMIQKLSLVSLCEAGMMCRNFNFASGGRWYLDCLKDLFAALRGILSLHQLALEEMSIGGAVAKAFAEFLSGHPSLQTLSLLNCRFDITGATSIAETLSVNGTLEHLNLHNCSLGAEIISKLCSALPVNTTLKSLVLPEISSRSLVIEQENPTLELLRLESPGRVHFCLFVDRPSLVSQPLEQALKCVEAVRIRHGMSARNVLCSVYSSLALNHSLRSLHIDYSSGSGTDQDSTPEALIVALCTALKACECLQTFHLDVRSAYHANEETAPLFMVVFHALALNRSLRKLSVVTPRLTFKTAVALSALVSQCKRSLVELHILSIENMPITALSVLHNMVTTNMFLSTISVRCCAWRDVMQANAAVDEAKERNRVLLNRAAQFVTSINGEPAKSAQQHCAAAFDDLYATASLREHLASLSGKSALQVSLDVKKARRYLQDNFMVFACVVRAAVVCEGDGSTQLDDLNVECWRAIAQYLKLSDVVR
;
A
#
# COMPACT_ATOMS: atom_id res chain seq x y z
N MET A 1 -19.45 24.68 10.91
CA MET A 1 -20.07 24.18 9.67
C MET A 1 -18.96 23.53 8.86
N ARG A 2 -19.11 22.26 8.44
CA ARG A 2 -18.20 21.67 7.46
C ARG A 2 -18.82 21.80 6.07
N PRO A 3 -18.12 22.35 5.08
CA PRO A 3 -18.51 22.20 3.68
C PRO A 3 -18.59 20.71 3.32
N THR A 4 -19.31 20.36 2.27
CA THR A 4 -19.17 19.04 1.64
C THR A 4 -17.89 19.08 0.80
N TRP A 5 -16.81 18.42 1.24
CA TRP A 5 -15.51 18.49 0.56
C TRP A 5 -15.45 17.45 -0.55
N LEU A 6 -15.66 17.92 -1.78
CA LEU A 6 -15.30 17.20 -2.99
C LEU A 6 -13.95 17.71 -3.46
N VAL A 7 -13.03 16.78 -3.70
CA VAL A 7 -11.68 17.09 -4.18
C VAL A 7 -11.51 16.45 -5.56
N LEU A 8 -11.06 17.25 -6.51
CA LEU A 8 -10.69 16.77 -7.84
C LEU A 8 -9.19 16.50 -7.83
N THR A 9 -8.81 15.24 -8.05
CA THR A 9 -7.42 14.78 -7.94
C THR A 9 -6.95 14.19 -9.25
N GLU A 10 -5.73 14.50 -9.70
CA GLU A 10 -5.16 13.92 -10.91
C GLU A 10 -4.36 12.65 -10.55
N PHE A 11 -4.94 11.48 -10.77
CA PHE A 11 -4.31 10.22 -10.36
C PHE A 11 -3.37 9.64 -11.42
N GLU A 12 -3.62 9.97 -12.69
CA GLU A 12 -2.81 9.64 -13.88
C GLU A 12 -2.79 10.87 -14.80
N PRO A 13 -1.74 11.08 -15.62
CA PRO A 13 -1.67 12.22 -16.52
C PRO A 13 -2.95 12.41 -17.36
N GLY A 14 -3.65 13.52 -17.15
CA GLY A 14 -4.90 13.87 -17.85
C GLY A 14 -6.16 13.10 -17.39
N ARG A 15 -6.07 12.27 -16.34
CA ARG A 15 -7.20 11.50 -15.79
C ARG A 15 -7.48 11.92 -14.35
N LEU A 16 -8.68 12.44 -14.15
CA LEU A 16 -9.13 13.00 -12.88
C LEU A 16 -10.03 12.02 -12.12
N CYS A 17 -9.86 12.02 -10.81
CA CYS A 17 -10.69 11.32 -9.84
C CYS A 17 -11.43 12.35 -9.00
N LEU A 18 -12.76 12.28 -9.00
CA LEU A 18 -13.60 13.05 -8.10
C LEU A 18 -13.76 12.27 -6.80
N ARG A 19 -13.25 12.82 -5.70
CA ARG A 19 -13.18 12.16 -4.39
C ARG A 19 -14.05 12.88 -3.37
N SER A 20 -14.81 12.12 -2.59
CA SER A 20 -15.33 12.63 -1.32
C SER A 20 -14.26 12.50 -0.23
N TYR A 21 -14.10 13.53 0.58
CA TYR A 21 -13.32 13.41 1.81
C TYR A 21 -14.12 12.59 2.84
N ASP A 22 -13.50 11.60 3.49
CA ASP A 22 -14.15 10.83 4.57
C ASP A 22 -13.46 11.12 5.91
N ASP A 23 -14.28 11.56 6.86
CA ASP A 23 -13.92 12.32 8.04
C ASP A 23 -13.60 11.47 9.29
N ARG A 24 -13.27 10.19 9.13
CA ARG A 24 -13.06 9.30 10.29
C ARG A 24 -11.68 8.70 10.43
N ASP A 25 -10.67 9.25 9.77
CA ASP A 25 -9.28 8.95 10.16
C ASP A 25 -8.86 9.69 11.43
N ASP A 26 -9.62 10.70 11.88
CA ASP A 26 -9.21 11.53 13.03
C ASP A 26 -10.32 11.97 14.01
N TYR A 27 -11.61 11.70 13.78
CA TYR A 27 -12.65 12.39 14.56
C TYR A 27 -13.83 11.50 14.97
N GLY A 28 -13.93 11.22 16.27
CA GLY A 28 -14.82 10.24 16.91
C GLY A 28 -16.32 10.31 16.55
N GLU A 29 -17.05 9.28 17.02
CA GLU A 29 -18.37 8.83 16.56
C GLU A 29 -19.55 9.83 16.62
N GLY A 30 -19.36 11.05 17.12
CA GLY A 30 -20.45 11.94 17.53
C GLY A 30 -20.87 13.04 16.55
N TYR A 31 -20.27 13.16 15.35
CA TYR A 31 -20.53 14.32 14.49
C TYR A 31 -21.51 14.05 13.34
N VAL A 32 -22.55 14.88 13.25
CA VAL A 32 -23.54 14.88 12.15
C VAL A 32 -23.20 16.06 11.22
N GLY A 33 -22.90 15.76 9.95
CA GLY A 33 -22.56 16.78 8.96
C GLY A 33 -23.74 17.73 8.68
N CYS A 34 -23.51 19.04 8.80
CA CYS A 34 -24.46 20.10 8.43
C CYS A 34 -23.88 20.98 7.30
N GLY A 35 -23.78 20.42 6.10
CA GLY A 35 -23.54 21.13 4.83
C GLY A 35 -24.61 20.77 3.81
N ASN A 36 -24.66 21.42 2.63
CA ASN A 36 -25.62 21.08 1.59
C ASN A 36 -25.21 19.77 0.88
N VAL A 37 -25.40 18.63 1.55
CA VAL A 37 -25.00 17.30 1.07
C VAL A 37 -25.69 16.93 -0.25
N ASN A 38 -26.86 17.53 -0.52
CA ASN A 38 -27.55 17.37 -1.79
C ASN A 38 -26.76 18.02 -2.94
N ASP A 39 -26.17 19.19 -2.74
CA ASP A 39 -25.29 19.81 -3.74
C ASP A 39 -24.05 18.95 -3.99
N GLY A 40 -23.48 18.37 -2.93
CA GLY A 40 -22.36 17.44 -3.06
C GLY A 40 -22.72 16.19 -3.87
N ALA A 41 -23.88 15.57 -3.58
CA ALA A 41 -24.38 14.43 -4.34
C ALA A 41 -24.71 14.80 -5.81
N LEU A 42 -25.27 15.99 -6.04
CA LEU A 42 -25.52 16.55 -7.37
C LEU A 42 -24.21 16.70 -8.14
N LEU A 43 -23.19 17.32 -7.55
CA LEU A 43 -21.88 17.50 -8.19
C LEU A 43 -21.19 16.18 -8.48
N LEU A 44 -21.25 15.21 -7.55
CA LEU A 44 -20.73 13.85 -7.76
C LEU A 44 -21.34 13.17 -8.98
N ALA A 45 -22.66 13.29 -9.14
CA ALA A 45 -23.36 12.75 -10.29
C ALA A 45 -23.08 13.58 -11.56
N TRP A 46 -23.12 14.91 -11.48
CA TRP A 46 -23.13 15.79 -12.65
C TRP A 46 -21.74 15.97 -13.30
N LEU A 47 -20.67 16.17 -12.51
CA LEU A 47 -19.34 16.48 -13.04
C LEU A 47 -18.78 15.42 -14.01
N PRO A 48 -18.86 14.10 -13.74
CA PRO A 48 -18.38 13.07 -14.68
C PRO A 48 -19.10 13.05 -16.03
N ARG A 49 -20.29 13.67 -16.12
CA ARG A 49 -21.06 13.80 -17.36
C ARG A 49 -20.56 14.94 -18.21
N GLN A 50 -20.22 16.06 -17.58
CA GLN A 50 -19.75 17.26 -18.25
C GLN A 50 -18.27 17.18 -18.66
N HIS A 51 -17.46 16.49 -17.86
CA HIS A 51 -16.01 16.50 -18.01
C HIS A 51 -15.46 15.12 -18.33
N ARG A 52 -15.10 14.89 -19.60
CA ARG A 52 -14.54 13.63 -20.11
C ARG A 52 -13.19 13.22 -19.47
N CYS A 53 -12.50 14.18 -18.85
CA CYS A 53 -11.25 13.94 -18.11
C CYS A 53 -11.51 13.26 -16.75
N ILE A 54 -12.73 13.29 -16.22
CA ILE A 54 -13.09 12.58 -15.00
C ILE A 54 -13.33 11.10 -15.35
N LYS A 55 -12.39 10.26 -14.92
CA LYS A 55 -12.36 8.81 -15.22
C LYS A 55 -12.72 7.95 -14.01
N GLU A 56 -12.60 8.49 -12.80
CA GLU A 56 -12.88 7.79 -11.55
C GLU A 56 -13.75 8.65 -10.64
N VAL A 57 -14.71 8.00 -9.97
CA VAL A 57 -15.42 8.56 -8.82
C VAL A 57 -15.11 7.69 -7.61
N ARG A 58 -14.63 8.30 -6.53
CA ARG A 58 -14.35 7.63 -5.26
C ARG A 58 -15.11 8.28 -4.12
N VAL A 59 -16.03 7.54 -3.51
CA VAL A 59 -16.86 8.04 -2.41
C VAL A 59 -16.65 7.16 -1.19
N ASN A 60 -16.16 7.77 -0.12
CA ASN A 60 -15.97 7.16 1.19
C ASN A 60 -16.97 7.73 2.20
N ASP A 61 -17.54 8.91 1.94
CA ASP A 61 -18.53 9.55 2.82
C ASP A 61 -19.88 8.84 2.68
N ARG A 62 -20.33 8.24 3.80
CA ARG A 62 -21.59 7.51 3.89
C ARG A 62 -22.82 8.36 3.57
N ILE A 63 -22.86 9.61 4.05
CA ILE A 63 -24.02 10.50 3.88
C ILE A 63 -24.13 10.90 2.40
N LEU A 64 -23.00 11.14 1.73
CA LEU A 64 -23.00 11.42 0.29
C LEU A 64 -23.51 10.24 -0.54
N ILE A 65 -23.09 9.00 -0.21
CA ILE A 65 -23.59 7.80 -0.91
C ILE A 65 -25.10 7.64 -0.70
N ASP A 66 -25.59 7.80 0.52
CA ASP A 66 -27.03 7.75 0.81
C ASP A 66 -27.81 8.80 0.01
N ARG A 67 -27.22 9.98 -0.23
CA ARG A 67 -27.86 11.05 -1.01
C ARG A 67 -27.81 10.84 -2.53
N LEU A 68 -26.90 10.02 -3.07
CA LEU A 68 -26.91 9.66 -4.50
C LEU A 68 -28.22 8.98 -4.92
N SER A 69 -28.88 8.29 -3.98
CA SER A 69 -30.22 7.70 -4.16
C SER A 69 -31.24 8.71 -4.71
N PHE A 70 -31.22 9.95 -4.23
CA PHE A 70 -32.13 11.03 -4.65
C PHE A 70 -31.81 11.51 -6.07
N MET A 71 -30.57 11.34 -6.53
CA MET A 71 -30.12 11.76 -7.86
C MET A 71 -30.53 10.79 -8.97
N SER A 72 -30.94 9.56 -8.62
CA SER A 72 -31.37 8.55 -9.60
C SER A 72 -32.56 8.99 -10.47
N SER A 73 -33.42 9.88 -9.96
CA SER A 73 -34.56 10.45 -10.70
C SER A 73 -34.21 11.65 -11.57
N VAL A 74 -33.07 12.31 -11.30
CA VAL A 74 -32.62 13.55 -11.98
C VAL A 74 -31.56 13.25 -13.07
N ALA A 75 -30.87 12.12 -12.95
CA ALA A 75 -29.82 11.69 -13.88
C ALA A 75 -30.39 11.05 -15.16
N ILE A 76 -30.56 11.85 -16.22
CA ILE A 76 -31.12 11.40 -17.51
C ILE A 76 -30.07 10.70 -18.39
N GLU A 77 -28.83 11.19 -18.43
CA GLU A 77 -27.76 10.68 -19.33
C GLU A 77 -26.67 9.88 -18.60
N PRO A 78 -26.05 8.86 -19.24
CA PRO A 78 -24.93 8.11 -18.67
C PRO A 78 -23.65 8.95 -18.66
N ALA A 79 -22.75 8.68 -17.72
CA ALA A 79 -21.40 9.29 -17.72
C ALA A 79 -20.51 8.56 -18.75
N PRO A 80 -20.23 9.15 -19.94
CA PRO A 80 -19.73 8.38 -21.08
C PRO A 80 -18.24 8.01 -20.98
N SER A 81 -17.50 8.69 -20.10
CA SER A 81 -16.05 8.53 -19.92
C SER A 81 -15.66 7.91 -18.59
N LEU A 82 -16.64 7.58 -17.74
CA LEU A 82 -16.39 7.06 -16.40
C LEU A 82 -15.96 5.60 -16.49
N GLU A 83 -14.76 5.31 -15.98
CA GLU A 83 -14.13 3.98 -16.07
C GLU A 83 -14.06 3.26 -14.72
N ARG A 84 -14.06 3.99 -13.60
CA ARG A 84 -13.98 3.39 -12.26
C ARG A 84 -14.97 4.04 -11.29
N ILE A 85 -15.76 3.22 -10.60
CA ILE A 85 -16.63 3.63 -9.50
C ILE A 85 -16.18 2.90 -8.24
N ILE A 86 -15.78 3.66 -7.23
CA ILE A 86 -15.22 3.16 -5.97
C ILE A 86 -16.06 3.72 -4.83
N LEU A 87 -16.87 2.88 -4.19
CA LEU A 87 -17.71 3.28 -3.06
C LEU A 87 -17.28 2.49 -1.82
N HIS A 88 -16.53 3.15 -0.93
CA HIS A 88 -15.85 2.52 0.21
C HIS A 88 -16.16 3.25 1.53
N PRO A 89 -17.42 3.25 2.00
CA PRO A 89 -17.73 3.74 3.34
C PRO A 89 -16.94 2.96 4.41
N ARG A 90 -16.36 3.66 5.39
CA ARG A 90 -15.62 3.01 6.51
C ARG A 90 -16.44 2.04 7.34
N ARG A 91 -17.74 2.29 7.46
CA ARG A 91 -18.68 1.43 8.18
C ARG A 91 -19.76 1.00 7.22
N GLU A 92 -20.33 -0.16 7.50
CA GLU A 92 -21.45 -0.70 6.75
C GLU A 92 -22.53 0.38 6.50
N LEU A 93 -22.89 0.51 5.23
CA LEU A 93 -23.95 1.35 4.75
C LEU A 93 -25.10 0.49 4.24
N ARG A 94 -26.33 0.83 4.61
CA ARG A 94 -27.56 0.15 4.17
C ARG A 94 -28.38 1.10 3.30
N PRO A 95 -28.04 1.25 2.02
CA PRO A 95 -28.70 2.21 1.15
C PRO A 95 -30.13 1.76 0.82
N CYS A 96 -31.06 2.72 0.77
CA CYS A 96 -32.48 2.42 0.52
C CYS A 96 -32.79 2.07 -0.95
N SER A 97 -32.08 2.65 -1.93
CA SER A 97 -32.09 2.29 -3.38
C SER A 97 -31.28 3.33 -4.18
N GLY A 98 -31.03 3.12 -5.48
CA GLY A 98 -30.76 4.24 -6.41
C GLY A 98 -29.34 4.80 -6.51
N TYR A 99 -28.39 4.43 -5.64
CA TYR A 99 -27.08 5.10 -5.58
C TYR A 99 -26.19 4.86 -6.81
N LEU A 100 -26.24 3.67 -7.45
CA LEU A 100 -25.50 3.42 -8.69
C LEU A 100 -26.22 3.97 -9.93
N GLN A 101 -27.55 4.03 -9.89
CA GLN A 101 -28.34 4.62 -10.98
C GLN A 101 -28.02 6.10 -11.18
N ALA A 102 -27.52 6.79 -10.15
CA ALA A 102 -26.99 8.14 -10.26
C ALA A 102 -25.86 8.26 -11.30
N PHE A 103 -25.14 7.18 -11.62
CA PHE A 103 -24.10 7.15 -12.66
C PHE A 103 -24.55 6.50 -13.97
N ARG A 104 -25.56 5.60 -13.89
CA ARG A 104 -26.03 4.69 -14.95
C ARG A 104 -24.93 3.79 -15.53
N PRO A 105 -25.27 2.64 -16.17
CA PRO A 105 -24.27 1.78 -16.78
C PRO A 105 -23.53 2.56 -17.89
N SER A 106 -22.22 2.72 -17.75
CA SER A 106 -21.39 3.27 -18.83
C SER A 106 -20.79 2.10 -19.60
N GLN A 107 -20.82 2.16 -20.94
CA GLN A 107 -20.10 1.19 -21.79
C GLN A 107 -18.57 1.29 -21.65
N CYS A 108 -18.08 2.15 -20.76
CA CYS A 108 -16.68 2.38 -20.50
C CYS A 108 -16.26 1.89 -19.10
N LEU A 109 -17.20 1.41 -18.27
CA LEU A 109 -16.89 1.00 -16.90
C LEU A 109 -15.97 -0.23 -16.94
N ARG A 110 -14.81 -0.09 -16.29
CA ARG A 110 -13.77 -1.11 -16.17
C ARG A 110 -13.73 -1.69 -14.76
N SER A 111 -13.87 -0.84 -13.73
CA SER A 111 -13.81 -1.25 -12.32
C SER A 111 -15.07 -0.83 -11.56
N LEU A 112 -15.64 -1.75 -10.80
CA LEU A 112 -16.70 -1.48 -9.83
C LEU A 112 -16.32 -2.05 -8.46
N ASP A 113 -16.05 -1.15 -7.51
CA ASP A 113 -15.65 -1.53 -6.17
C ASP A 113 -16.75 -1.05 -5.19
N LEU A 114 -17.48 -2.00 -4.60
CA LEU A 114 -18.46 -1.75 -3.54
C LEU A 114 -17.95 -2.40 -2.26
N VAL A 115 -17.53 -1.59 -1.31
CA VAL A 115 -16.95 -2.04 -0.04
C VAL A 115 -17.78 -1.51 1.13
N ASN A 116 -18.21 -2.38 2.04
CA ASN A 116 -19.07 -2.05 3.18
C ASN A 116 -20.42 -1.43 2.77
N ILE A 117 -21.00 -1.89 1.66
CA ILE A 117 -22.32 -1.45 1.19
C ILE A 117 -23.23 -2.67 1.19
N HIS A 118 -24.13 -2.75 2.17
CA HIS A 118 -25.04 -3.88 2.31
C HIS A 118 -25.93 -4.04 1.06
N VAL A 119 -25.53 -4.92 0.14
CA VAL A 119 -26.27 -5.21 -1.09
C VAL A 119 -27.37 -6.21 -0.76
N SER A 120 -28.49 -5.67 -0.29
CA SER A 120 -29.68 -6.45 0.04
C SER A 120 -30.26 -7.13 -1.21
N TYR A 121 -31.09 -8.15 -1.02
CA TYR A 121 -31.84 -8.78 -2.10
C TYR A 121 -32.62 -7.79 -2.98
N ALA A 122 -33.22 -6.76 -2.39
CA ALA A 122 -33.94 -5.71 -3.14
C ALA A 122 -33.04 -4.86 -4.03
N LEU A 123 -31.75 -4.77 -3.71
CA LEU A 123 -30.77 -3.93 -4.39
C LEU A 123 -29.89 -4.70 -5.36
N ALA A 124 -29.73 -6.01 -5.17
CA ALA A 124 -28.93 -6.88 -6.04
C ALA A 124 -29.32 -6.78 -7.53
N PRO A 125 -30.61 -6.69 -7.92
CA PRO A 125 -30.99 -6.50 -9.32
C PRO A 125 -30.43 -5.22 -9.95
N ASN A 126 -30.35 -4.13 -9.17
CA ASN A 126 -29.84 -2.84 -9.62
C ASN A 126 -28.34 -2.89 -9.88
N VAL A 127 -27.59 -3.53 -8.99
CA VAL A 127 -26.15 -3.75 -9.16
C VAL A 127 -25.93 -4.69 -10.37
N ALA A 128 -26.72 -5.75 -10.49
CA ALA A 128 -26.67 -6.69 -11.60
C ALA A 128 -26.97 -6.03 -12.96
N GLU A 129 -27.86 -5.04 -13.02
CA GLU A 129 -28.10 -4.23 -14.22
C GLU A 129 -26.84 -3.47 -14.65
N VAL A 130 -26.12 -2.85 -13.71
CA VAL A 130 -24.85 -2.16 -14.00
C VAL A 130 -23.77 -3.11 -14.47
N LEU A 131 -23.67 -4.30 -13.85
CA LEU A 131 -22.74 -5.35 -14.27
C LEU A 131 -23.03 -5.81 -15.70
N ARG A 132 -24.30 -6.15 -16.00
CA ARG A 132 -24.71 -6.57 -17.35
C ARG A 132 -24.53 -5.47 -18.40
N GLY A 133 -24.87 -4.22 -18.05
CA GLY A 133 -24.69 -3.07 -18.93
C GLY A 133 -23.22 -2.75 -19.25
N SER A 134 -22.29 -3.23 -18.43
CA SER A 134 -20.84 -3.03 -18.56
C SER A 134 -20.07 -4.31 -18.91
N ALA A 135 -20.77 -5.39 -19.24
CA ALA A 135 -20.21 -6.74 -19.35
C ALA A 135 -19.03 -6.86 -20.35
N SER A 136 -19.07 -6.08 -21.44
CA SER A 136 -18.02 -6.09 -22.48
C SER A 136 -16.74 -5.33 -22.11
N THR A 137 -16.75 -4.53 -21.04
CA THR A 137 -15.61 -3.67 -20.65
C THR A 137 -15.10 -3.90 -19.23
N LEU A 138 -15.93 -4.46 -18.37
CA LEU A 138 -15.62 -4.68 -16.96
C LEU A 138 -14.47 -5.68 -16.81
N ASN A 139 -13.41 -5.27 -16.12
CA ASN A 139 -12.20 -6.05 -15.88
C ASN A 139 -11.96 -6.36 -14.40
N SER A 140 -12.54 -5.57 -13.50
CA SER A 140 -12.38 -5.69 -12.05
C SER A 140 -13.69 -5.44 -11.32
N VAL A 141 -14.03 -6.35 -10.41
CA VAL A 141 -15.18 -6.19 -9.50
C VAL A 141 -14.76 -6.55 -8.08
N LYS A 142 -15.14 -5.71 -7.12
CA LYS A 142 -14.94 -6.00 -5.70
C LYS A 142 -16.23 -5.87 -4.92
N PHE A 143 -16.58 -6.94 -4.22
CA PHE A 143 -17.65 -6.98 -3.24
C PHE A 143 -17.09 -7.41 -1.89
N VAL A 144 -16.79 -6.45 -1.02
CA VAL A 144 -16.17 -6.65 0.31
C VAL A 144 -17.10 -6.03 1.36
N GLY A 145 -17.35 -6.70 2.49
CA GLY A 145 -18.20 -6.21 3.58
C GLY A 145 -19.67 -5.92 3.21
N ASN A 146 -20.20 -6.58 2.17
CA ASN A 146 -21.53 -6.28 1.62
C ASN A 146 -22.66 -7.17 2.19
N ASN A 147 -22.36 -8.12 3.07
CA ASN A 147 -23.34 -8.97 3.76
C ASN A 147 -24.35 -9.64 2.79
N LEU A 148 -23.81 -10.30 1.75
CA LEU A 148 -24.59 -10.87 0.65
C LEU A 148 -25.35 -12.13 1.09
N SER A 149 -26.68 -12.09 1.11
CA SER A 149 -27.49 -13.30 1.27
C SER A 149 -27.30 -14.24 0.07
N ARG A 150 -27.64 -15.53 0.22
CA ARG A 150 -27.59 -16.49 -0.90
C ARG A 150 -28.27 -15.98 -2.17
N ASP A 151 -29.46 -15.40 -2.02
CA ASP A 151 -30.23 -14.89 -3.15
C ASP A 151 -29.56 -13.68 -3.82
N SER A 152 -29.01 -12.74 -3.04
CA SER A 152 -28.30 -11.59 -3.62
C SER A 152 -26.99 -12.03 -4.27
N ALA A 153 -26.26 -12.96 -3.65
CA ALA A 153 -25.06 -13.58 -4.23
C ALA A 153 -25.40 -14.28 -5.56
N GLY A 154 -26.47 -15.06 -5.63
CA GLY A 154 -26.93 -15.71 -6.87
C GLY A 154 -27.22 -14.72 -7.99
N ILE A 155 -27.98 -13.65 -7.70
CA ILE A 155 -28.29 -12.59 -8.69
C ILE A 155 -27.01 -11.93 -9.22
N LEU A 156 -26.05 -11.64 -8.34
CA LEU A 156 -24.80 -10.99 -8.71
C LEU A 156 -23.87 -11.94 -9.48
N LEU A 157 -23.70 -13.18 -9.04
CA LEU A 157 -22.88 -14.19 -9.72
C LEU A 157 -23.41 -14.50 -11.13
N LEU A 158 -24.73 -14.59 -11.29
CA LEU A 158 -25.37 -14.72 -12.61
C LEU A 158 -25.09 -13.51 -13.52
N ALA A 159 -25.08 -12.30 -12.96
CA ALA A 159 -24.71 -11.11 -13.72
C ALA A 159 -23.23 -11.09 -14.10
N LEU A 160 -22.34 -11.53 -13.19
CA LEU A 160 -20.91 -11.65 -13.45
C LEU A 160 -20.60 -12.70 -14.53
N HIS A 161 -21.42 -13.75 -14.66
CA HIS A 161 -21.27 -14.74 -15.73
C HIS A 161 -21.35 -14.12 -17.14
N SER A 162 -22.04 -12.99 -17.28
CA SER A 162 -22.10 -12.25 -18.55
C SER A 162 -20.83 -11.44 -18.84
N CYS A 163 -19.95 -11.22 -17.86
CA CYS A 163 -18.77 -10.36 -17.98
C CYS A 163 -17.56 -11.08 -18.58
N GLU A 164 -17.49 -11.13 -19.91
CA GLU A 164 -16.46 -11.88 -20.66
C GLU A 164 -15.01 -11.40 -20.44
N ARG A 165 -14.81 -10.17 -19.97
CA ARG A 165 -13.48 -9.56 -19.77
C ARG A 165 -13.03 -9.48 -18.31
N LEU A 166 -13.80 -10.06 -17.39
CA LEU A 166 -13.52 -9.99 -15.96
C LEU A 166 -12.25 -10.80 -15.62
N LYS A 167 -11.22 -10.10 -15.12
CA LYS A 167 -9.91 -10.68 -14.79
C LYS A 167 -9.59 -10.62 -13.30
N ASP A 168 -10.08 -9.60 -12.59
CA ASP A 168 -9.87 -9.41 -11.14
C ASP A 168 -11.23 -9.46 -10.43
N LEU A 169 -11.44 -10.44 -9.56
CA LEU A 169 -12.66 -10.59 -8.79
C LEU A 169 -12.31 -10.70 -7.31
N THR A 170 -12.93 -9.84 -6.48
CA THR A 170 -12.88 -9.95 -5.03
C THR A 170 -14.29 -10.16 -4.49
N LEU A 171 -14.46 -11.23 -3.72
CA LEU A 171 -15.71 -11.57 -3.04
C LEU A 171 -15.43 -11.80 -1.56
N GLU A 172 -16.26 -11.22 -0.69
CA GLU A 172 -16.29 -11.52 0.73
C GLU A 172 -17.59 -12.23 1.09
N ASP A 173 -17.48 -13.40 1.70
CA ASP A 173 -18.64 -14.11 2.25
C ASP A 173 -18.91 -13.57 3.66
N THR A 174 -19.99 -12.79 3.80
CA THR A 174 -20.41 -12.28 5.11
C THR A 174 -21.71 -12.89 5.61
N THR A 175 -22.37 -13.76 4.83
CA THR A 175 -23.60 -14.42 5.28
C THR A 175 -23.81 -15.78 4.64
N THR A 176 -23.65 -16.82 5.47
CA THR A 176 -24.18 -18.18 5.27
C THR A 176 -23.68 -18.85 4.00
N SER A 177 -22.52 -19.49 4.07
CA SER A 177 -22.20 -20.90 3.72
C SER A 177 -22.90 -21.65 2.57
N SER A 178 -24.15 -21.29 2.27
CA SER A 178 -24.97 -21.59 1.11
C SER A 178 -24.69 -20.75 -0.15
N ALA A 179 -23.69 -19.86 -0.13
CA ALA A 179 -23.22 -19.15 -1.33
C ALA A 179 -21.99 -19.82 -1.98
N CYS A 180 -21.29 -20.70 -1.25
CA CYS A 180 -20.07 -21.36 -1.74
C CYS A 180 -20.36 -22.33 -2.91
N ASP A 181 -21.52 -22.96 -2.93
CA ASP A 181 -22.02 -23.82 -4.01
C ASP A 181 -22.31 -23.01 -5.28
N LEU A 182 -22.93 -21.82 -5.13
CA LEU A 182 -23.12 -20.89 -6.25
C LEU A 182 -21.79 -20.35 -6.77
N MET A 183 -20.82 -20.09 -5.88
CA MET A 183 -19.46 -19.72 -6.28
C MET A 183 -18.78 -20.85 -7.05
N ALA A 184 -18.87 -22.10 -6.56
CA ALA A 184 -18.31 -23.26 -7.26
C ALA A 184 -18.93 -23.44 -8.65
N GLU A 185 -20.26 -23.29 -8.77
CA GLU A 185 -20.97 -23.30 -10.06
C GLU A 185 -20.45 -22.19 -10.98
N TYR A 186 -20.37 -20.96 -10.50
CA TYR A 186 -19.84 -19.82 -11.26
C TYR A 186 -18.41 -20.10 -11.75
N PHE A 187 -17.50 -20.51 -10.85
CA PHE A 187 -16.10 -20.74 -11.17
C PHE A 187 -15.88 -21.93 -12.10
N SER A 188 -16.76 -22.95 -12.08
CA SER A 188 -16.68 -24.09 -13.01
C SER A 188 -16.76 -23.67 -14.49
N SER A 189 -17.48 -22.58 -14.74
CA SER A 189 -17.68 -21.98 -16.07
C SER A 189 -16.68 -20.86 -16.41
N CYS A 190 -15.93 -20.37 -15.41
CA CYS A 190 -15.00 -19.25 -15.59
C CYS A 190 -13.70 -19.68 -16.27
N ARG A 191 -13.23 -18.86 -17.22
CA ARG A 191 -11.97 -19.11 -17.97
C ARG A 191 -11.02 -17.92 -18.03
N MET A 192 -11.46 -16.74 -17.60
CA MET A 192 -10.73 -15.47 -17.79
C MET A 192 -10.17 -14.86 -16.51
N ILE A 193 -10.59 -15.35 -15.34
CA ILE A 193 -10.15 -14.82 -14.06
C ILE A 193 -8.65 -15.08 -13.89
N GLN A 194 -7.90 -14.01 -13.67
CA GLN A 194 -6.45 -14.04 -13.45
C GLN A 194 -6.09 -13.80 -11.99
N LYS A 195 -6.92 -13.02 -11.30
CA LYS A 195 -6.78 -12.68 -9.89
C LYS A 195 -8.10 -12.90 -9.19
N LEU A 196 -8.07 -13.71 -8.14
CA LEU A 196 -9.22 -13.99 -7.30
C LEU A 196 -8.87 -13.72 -5.85
N SER A 197 -9.73 -12.99 -5.14
CA SER A 197 -9.65 -12.81 -3.70
C SER A 197 -10.96 -13.25 -3.06
N LEU A 198 -10.88 -14.23 -2.17
CA LEU A 198 -12.00 -14.72 -1.38
C LEU A 198 -11.74 -14.41 0.10
N VAL A 199 -12.60 -13.60 0.70
CA VAL A 199 -12.45 -13.11 2.07
C VAL A 199 -13.53 -13.73 2.95
N SER A 200 -13.15 -14.17 4.15
CA SER A 200 -14.06 -14.64 5.20
C SER A 200 -14.99 -15.77 4.78
N LEU A 201 -14.49 -16.78 4.05
CA LEU A 201 -15.25 -18.00 3.70
C LEU A 201 -15.68 -18.87 4.90
N CYS A 202 -15.56 -18.38 6.14
CA CYS A 202 -15.91 -19.10 7.36
C CYS A 202 -17.36 -18.85 7.80
N GLU A 203 -17.89 -19.80 8.57
CA GLU A 203 -19.26 -19.79 9.07
C GLU A 203 -19.61 -18.47 9.79
N ALA A 204 -20.73 -17.85 9.36
CA ALA A 204 -21.29 -16.66 9.98
C ALA A 204 -21.50 -16.90 11.49
N GLY A 205 -20.72 -16.22 12.33
CA GLY A 205 -21.02 -16.09 13.76
C GLY A 205 -19.94 -16.47 14.77
N MET A 206 -18.71 -16.82 14.39
CA MET A 206 -17.63 -17.02 15.37
C MET A 206 -16.41 -16.16 15.03
N MET A 207 -16.12 -15.17 15.87
CA MET A 207 -14.77 -14.61 15.93
C MET A 207 -13.82 -15.80 16.10
N CYS A 208 -12.97 -16.04 15.11
CA CYS A 208 -12.23 -17.28 14.91
C CYS A 208 -11.34 -17.72 16.08
N ARG A 209 -11.23 -16.96 17.18
CA ARG A 209 -10.34 -17.25 18.32
C ARG A 209 -10.53 -18.67 18.91
N ASN A 210 -11.75 -19.23 18.88
CA ASN A 210 -12.06 -20.53 19.50
C ASN A 210 -12.61 -21.60 18.53
N PHE A 211 -12.30 -21.52 17.22
CA PHE A 211 -12.81 -22.53 16.28
C PHE A 211 -12.19 -23.91 16.54
N ASN A 212 -13.03 -24.92 16.78
CA ASN A 212 -12.62 -26.31 16.87
C ASN A 212 -12.66 -26.94 15.47
N PHE A 213 -11.53 -27.43 14.97
CA PHE A 213 -11.43 -28.11 13.65
C PHE A 213 -12.39 -29.31 13.52
N ALA A 214 -12.85 -29.87 14.64
CA ALA A 214 -13.78 -31.00 14.68
C ALA A 214 -15.27 -30.63 14.50
N SER A 215 -15.66 -29.35 14.56
CA SER A 215 -17.08 -28.93 14.60
C SER A 215 -17.63 -28.39 13.27
N GLY A 216 -16.85 -28.37 12.19
CA GLY A 216 -17.37 -27.97 10.87
C GLY A 216 -18.41 -28.99 10.37
N GLY A 217 -19.63 -28.54 10.06
CA GLY A 217 -20.66 -29.40 9.47
C GLY A 217 -20.16 -30.05 8.16
N ARG A 218 -20.50 -31.33 7.91
CA ARG A 218 -20.07 -32.06 6.69
C ARG A 218 -20.31 -31.27 5.39
N TRP A 219 -21.44 -30.56 5.33
CA TRP A 219 -21.84 -29.77 4.17
C TRP A 219 -20.85 -28.63 3.85
N TYR A 220 -20.21 -28.01 4.84
CA TYR A 220 -19.23 -26.93 4.65
C TYR A 220 -17.95 -27.47 4.01
N LEU A 221 -17.50 -28.64 4.46
CA LEU A 221 -16.32 -29.31 3.93
C LEU A 221 -16.52 -29.72 2.48
N ASP A 222 -17.70 -30.23 2.13
CA ASP A 222 -18.00 -30.66 0.76
C ASP A 222 -18.08 -29.45 -0.18
N CYS A 223 -18.68 -28.35 0.28
CA CYS A 223 -18.78 -27.13 -0.50
C CYS A 223 -17.41 -26.50 -0.81
N LEU A 224 -16.47 -26.47 0.15
CA LEU A 224 -15.11 -25.98 -0.10
C LEU A 224 -14.31 -26.91 -1.01
N LYS A 225 -14.54 -28.23 -0.95
CA LYS A 225 -13.94 -29.16 -1.91
C LYS A 225 -14.42 -28.85 -3.32
N ASP A 226 -15.72 -28.66 -3.50
CA ASP A 226 -16.32 -28.34 -4.80
C ASP A 226 -15.79 -27.01 -5.33
N LEU A 227 -15.64 -26.00 -4.46
CA LEU A 227 -15.02 -24.73 -4.80
C LEU A 227 -13.57 -24.90 -5.28
N PHE A 228 -12.71 -25.59 -4.53
CA PHE A 228 -11.32 -25.82 -4.94
C PHE A 228 -11.22 -26.66 -6.22
N ALA A 229 -12.11 -27.63 -6.40
CA ALA A 229 -12.21 -28.40 -7.64
C ALA A 229 -12.61 -27.51 -8.83
N ALA A 230 -13.56 -26.59 -8.65
CA ALA A 230 -13.95 -25.62 -9.67
C ALA A 230 -12.79 -24.66 -10.00
N LEU A 231 -12.11 -24.13 -8.98
CA LEU A 231 -10.96 -23.24 -9.15
C LEU A 231 -9.80 -23.90 -9.89
N ARG A 232 -9.58 -25.21 -9.70
CA ARG A 232 -8.58 -25.98 -10.45
C ARG A 232 -8.81 -25.95 -11.97
N GLY A 233 -10.07 -25.78 -12.41
CA GLY A 233 -10.43 -25.63 -13.82
C GLY A 233 -10.08 -24.27 -14.43
N ILE A 234 -9.69 -23.28 -13.63
CA ILE A 234 -9.38 -21.91 -14.09
C ILE A 234 -7.89 -21.83 -14.45
N LEU A 235 -7.55 -22.27 -15.66
CA LEU A 235 -6.17 -22.30 -16.18
C LEU A 235 -5.53 -20.91 -16.33
N SER A 236 -6.32 -19.83 -16.25
CA SER A 236 -5.85 -18.45 -16.31
C SER A 236 -5.52 -17.87 -14.94
N LEU A 237 -5.76 -18.59 -13.84
CA LEU A 237 -5.59 -18.05 -12.48
C LEU A 237 -4.10 -17.98 -12.12
N HIS A 238 -3.58 -16.77 -11.95
CA HIS A 238 -2.18 -16.51 -11.59
C HIS A 238 -2.04 -16.07 -10.14
N GLN A 239 -3.08 -15.44 -9.57
CA GLN A 239 -3.09 -14.92 -8.21
C GLN A 239 -4.35 -15.35 -7.47
N LEU A 240 -4.17 -16.01 -6.33
CA LEU A 240 -5.23 -16.37 -5.41
C LEU A 240 -4.95 -15.76 -4.03
N ALA A 241 -5.89 -15.00 -3.50
CA ALA A 241 -5.89 -14.55 -2.12
C ALA A 241 -7.06 -15.21 -1.39
N LEU A 242 -6.75 -15.90 -0.30
CA LEU A 242 -7.71 -16.44 0.65
C LEU A 242 -7.44 -15.75 1.97
N GLU A 243 -8.48 -15.18 2.57
CA GLU A 243 -8.36 -14.48 3.83
C GLU A 243 -9.34 -15.05 4.87
N GLU A 244 -8.88 -15.15 6.11
CA GLU A 244 -9.67 -15.62 7.24
C GLU A 244 -10.23 -17.05 7.07
N MET A 245 -9.46 -17.95 6.43
CA MET A 245 -9.85 -19.36 6.28
C MET A 245 -9.24 -20.27 7.35
N SER A 246 -9.98 -21.31 7.73
CA SER A 246 -9.46 -22.42 8.54
C SER A 246 -9.04 -23.59 7.64
N ILE A 247 -7.73 -23.86 7.57
CA ILE A 247 -7.13 -24.89 6.72
C ILE A 247 -6.66 -26.06 7.61
N GLY A 248 -7.52 -27.07 7.76
CA GLY A 248 -7.23 -28.27 8.54
C GLY A 248 -8.01 -29.49 8.05
N GLY A 249 -7.60 -30.68 8.50
CA GLY A 249 -8.23 -31.95 8.15
C GLY A 249 -8.52 -32.14 6.65
N ALA A 250 -9.79 -32.38 6.29
CA ALA A 250 -10.20 -32.64 4.91
C ALA A 250 -10.09 -31.43 3.96
N VAL A 251 -10.22 -30.20 4.48
CA VAL A 251 -10.07 -28.98 3.67
C VAL A 251 -8.64 -28.84 3.19
N ALA A 252 -7.68 -29.13 4.08
CA ALA A 252 -6.27 -29.07 3.73
C ALA A 252 -5.90 -30.03 2.60
N LYS A 253 -6.49 -31.24 2.58
CA LYS A 253 -6.27 -32.20 1.51
C LYS A 253 -6.80 -31.67 0.17
N ALA A 254 -8.02 -31.14 0.14
CA ALA A 254 -8.60 -30.56 -1.06
C ALA A 254 -7.79 -29.36 -1.58
N PHE A 255 -7.33 -28.52 -0.66
CA PHE A 255 -6.48 -27.38 -0.98
C PHE A 255 -5.10 -27.81 -1.51
N ALA A 256 -4.49 -28.84 -0.93
CA ALA A 256 -3.25 -29.46 -1.41
C ALA A 256 -3.42 -30.08 -2.80
N GLU A 257 -4.53 -30.77 -3.07
CA GLU A 257 -4.85 -31.32 -4.39
C GLU A 257 -5.05 -30.23 -5.45
N PHE A 258 -5.70 -29.11 -5.08
CA PHE A 258 -5.79 -27.93 -5.92
C PHE A 258 -4.40 -27.37 -6.23
N LEU A 259 -3.59 -27.12 -5.20
CA LEU A 259 -2.31 -26.43 -5.34
C LEU A 259 -1.26 -27.30 -6.06
N SER A 260 -1.18 -28.61 -5.78
CA SER A 260 -0.22 -29.51 -6.42
C SER A 260 -0.44 -29.63 -7.93
N GLY A 261 -1.70 -29.58 -8.39
CA GLY A 261 -2.08 -29.76 -9.79
C GLY A 261 -2.38 -28.48 -10.56
N HIS A 262 -2.21 -27.29 -9.96
CA HIS A 262 -2.57 -26.04 -10.63
C HIS A 262 -1.50 -25.63 -11.66
N PRO A 263 -1.85 -25.38 -12.93
CA PRO A 263 -0.86 -25.19 -13.99
C PRO A 263 -0.27 -23.77 -14.10
N SER A 264 -0.93 -22.77 -13.52
CA SER A 264 -0.60 -21.35 -13.74
C SER A 264 -0.47 -20.50 -12.47
N LEU A 265 -0.73 -21.07 -11.28
CA LEU A 265 -0.81 -20.26 -10.06
C LEU A 265 0.60 -19.88 -9.62
N GLN A 266 0.89 -18.58 -9.60
CA GLN A 266 2.21 -18.02 -9.27
C GLN A 266 2.22 -17.35 -7.89
N THR A 267 1.10 -16.73 -7.50
CA THR A 267 0.99 -16.02 -6.22
C THR A 267 -0.18 -16.58 -5.42
N LEU A 268 0.11 -17.00 -4.19
CA LEU A 268 -0.87 -17.43 -3.22
C LEU A 268 -0.71 -16.60 -1.94
N SER A 269 -1.80 -15.97 -1.52
CA SER A 269 -1.88 -15.25 -0.25
C SER A 269 -2.90 -15.91 0.66
N LEU A 270 -2.47 -16.32 1.85
CA LEU A 270 -3.29 -16.94 2.89
C LEU A 270 -3.24 -16.01 4.12
N LEU A 271 -3.90 -14.86 4.06
CA LEU A 271 -3.85 -13.87 5.14
C LEU A 271 -4.81 -14.27 6.25
N ASN A 272 -4.42 -14.05 7.52
CA ASN A 272 -5.27 -14.33 8.68
C ASN A 272 -5.82 -15.77 8.72
N CYS A 273 -5.16 -16.72 8.03
CA CYS A 273 -5.58 -18.11 7.96
C CYS A 273 -5.05 -18.90 9.16
N ARG A 274 -5.74 -20.00 9.49
CA ARG A 274 -5.36 -20.92 10.57
C ARG A 274 -5.00 -22.28 10.00
N PHE A 275 -4.00 -22.92 10.59
CA PHE A 275 -3.53 -24.24 10.19
C PHE A 275 -3.47 -25.17 11.39
N ASP A 276 -3.94 -26.40 11.22
CA ASP A 276 -3.52 -27.50 12.08
C ASP A 276 -2.23 -28.15 11.52
N ILE A 277 -1.65 -29.08 12.27
CA ILE A 277 -0.42 -29.79 11.89
C ILE A 277 -0.62 -30.59 10.59
N THR A 278 -1.80 -31.16 10.38
CA THR A 278 -2.11 -31.95 9.16
C THR A 278 -2.18 -31.06 7.92
N GLY A 279 -2.73 -29.86 8.06
CA GLY A 279 -2.83 -28.88 6.99
C GLY A 279 -1.49 -28.26 6.64
N ALA A 280 -0.69 -27.93 7.64
CA ALA A 280 0.70 -27.50 7.44
C ALA A 280 1.53 -28.57 6.72
N THR A 281 1.40 -29.83 7.13
CA THR A 281 2.10 -30.97 6.50
C THR A 281 1.68 -31.14 5.04
N SER A 282 0.38 -31.11 4.76
CA SER A 282 -0.14 -31.24 3.39
C SER A 282 0.36 -30.12 2.48
N ILE A 283 0.41 -28.88 2.98
CA ILE A 283 0.95 -27.74 2.22
C ILE A 283 2.45 -27.89 2.01
N ALA A 284 3.21 -28.28 3.02
CA ALA A 284 4.66 -28.51 2.88
C ALA A 284 4.96 -29.60 1.84
N GLU A 285 4.26 -30.72 1.89
CA GLU A 285 4.37 -31.80 0.89
C GLU A 285 3.94 -31.35 -0.50
N THR A 286 2.94 -30.47 -0.59
CA THR A 286 2.53 -29.89 -1.87
C THR A 286 3.57 -28.93 -2.41
N LEU A 287 4.18 -28.10 -1.55
CA LEU A 287 5.23 -27.18 -1.93
C LEU A 287 6.46 -27.91 -2.46
N SER A 288 6.81 -29.09 -1.95
CA SER A 288 7.98 -29.82 -2.44
C SER A 288 7.82 -30.34 -3.88
N VAL A 289 6.58 -30.54 -4.35
CA VAL A 289 6.26 -31.02 -5.71
C VAL A 289 5.66 -29.97 -6.64
N ASN A 290 5.17 -28.84 -6.10
CA ASN A 290 4.57 -27.79 -6.91
C ASN A 290 5.64 -27.08 -7.76
N GLY A 291 5.38 -27.00 -9.08
CA GLY A 291 6.30 -26.44 -10.07
C GLY A 291 5.91 -25.07 -10.63
N THR A 292 4.94 -24.36 -10.03
CA THR A 292 4.40 -23.11 -10.60
C THR A 292 4.39 -21.94 -9.63
N LEU A 293 4.24 -22.22 -8.34
CA LEU A 293 4.09 -21.20 -7.30
C LEU A 293 5.44 -20.52 -7.06
N GLU A 294 5.44 -19.18 -7.19
CA GLU A 294 6.61 -18.33 -7.02
C GLU A 294 6.55 -17.53 -5.71
N HIS A 295 5.34 -17.19 -5.26
CA HIS A 295 5.11 -16.33 -4.09
C HIS A 295 4.04 -16.92 -3.17
N LEU A 296 4.41 -17.18 -1.91
CA LEU A 296 3.49 -17.61 -0.85
C LEU A 296 3.51 -16.61 0.31
N ASN A 297 2.35 -16.05 0.64
CA ASN A 297 2.20 -15.12 1.75
C ASN A 297 1.33 -15.73 2.87
N LEU A 298 1.94 -15.96 4.04
CA LEU A 298 1.31 -16.47 5.27
C LEU A 298 1.28 -15.41 6.38
N HIS A 299 1.37 -14.12 6.03
CA HIS A 299 1.37 -13.05 7.00
C HIS A 299 0.10 -13.07 7.87
N ASN A 300 0.24 -12.72 9.15
CA ASN A 300 -0.81 -12.79 10.18
C ASN A 300 -1.46 -14.17 10.38
N CYS A 301 -0.85 -15.25 9.90
CA CYS A 301 -1.24 -16.60 10.31
C CYS A 301 -0.71 -16.93 11.70
N SER A 302 -1.50 -17.64 12.51
CA SER A 302 -1.00 -18.18 13.78
C SER A 302 -0.37 -19.55 13.53
N LEU A 303 0.97 -19.58 13.39
CA LEU A 303 1.73 -20.80 13.11
C LEU A 303 2.60 -21.18 14.30
N GLY A 304 2.50 -22.43 14.77
CA GLY A 304 3.40 -23.00 15.76
C GLY A 304 4.78 -23.34 15.18
N ALA A 305 5.75 -23.63 16.06
CA ALA A 305 7.13 -23.89 15.63
C ALA A 305 7.28 -25.12 14.74
N GLU A 306 6.54 -26.18 15.05
CA GLU A 306 6.49 -27.41 14.26
C GLU A 306 5.94 -27.16 12.85
N ILE A 307 4.91 -26.31 12.73
CA ILE A 307 4.30 -25.93 11.45
C ILE A 307 5.29 -25.15 10.58
N ILE A 308 5.98 -24.16 11.16
CA ILE A 308 6.99 -23.36 10.45
C ILE A 308 8.14 -24.25 9.98
N SER A 309 8.64 -25.14 10.85
CA SER A 309 9.70 -26.10 10.51
C SER A 309 9.30 -27.00 9.34
N LYS A 310 8.06 -27.51 9.34
CA LYS A 310 7.56 -28.35 8.27
C LYS A 310 7.47 -27.59 6.94
N LEU A 311 6.96 -26.36 6.93
CA LEU A 311 6.92 -25.52 5.72
C LEU A 311 8.32 -25.25 5.18
N CYS A 312 9.28 -24.92 6.06
CA CYS A 312 10.66 -24.66 5.67
C CYS A 312 11.39 -25.91 5.14
N SER A 313 11.01 -27.11 5.58
CA SER A 313 11.60 -28.37 5.11
C SER A 313 11.35 -28.67 3.62
N ALA A 314 10.37 -28.01 3.00
CA ALA A 314 10.06 -28.16 1.57
C ALA A 314 10.92 -27.26 0.66
N LEU A 315 11.50 -26.18 1.21
CA LEU A 315 12.28 -25.19 0.47
C LEU A 315 13.56 -25.70 -0.22
N PRO A 316 14.29 -26.69 0.32
CA PRO A 316 15.51 -27.18 -0.31
C PRO A 316 15.24 -27.93 -1.62
N VAL A 317 14.08 -28.60 -1.70
CA VAL A 317 13.66 -29.35 -2.89
C VAL A 317 12.87 -28.46 -3.85
N ASN A 318 12.10 -27.51 -3.34
CA ASN A 318 11.34 -26.60 -4.18
C ASN A 318 12.25 -25.55 -4.84
N THR A 319 12.31 -25.55 -6.17
CA THR A 319 13.13 -24.61 -6.96
C THR A 319 12.34 -23.44 -7.55
N THR A 320 11.02 -23.41 -7.41
CA THR A 320 10.15 -22.42 -8.06
C THR A 320 9.76 -21.27 -7.15
N LEU A 321 9.60 -21.52 -5.85
CA LEU A 321 9.20 -20.56 -4.85
C LEU A 321 10.33 -19.56 -4.61
N LYS A 322 10.13 -18.33 -5.07
CA LYS A 322 11.07 -17.22 -4.94
C LYS A 322 10.88 -16.45 -3.65
N SER A 323 9.66 -16.43 -3.09
CA SER A 323 9.34 -15.69 -1.87
C SER A 323 8.33 -16.43 -0.99
N LEU A 324 8.68 -16.61 0.28
CA LEU A 324 7.81 -17.09 1.35
C LEU A 324 7.74 -16.02 2.45
N VAL A 325 6.58 -15.44 2.67
CA VAL A 325 6.35 -14.51 3.79
C VAL A 325 5.74 -15.27 4.96
N LEU A 326 6.46 -15.39 6.05
CA LEU A 326 6.00 -16.01 7.30
C LEU A 326 5.31 -14.96 8.21
N PRO A 327 4.47 -15.40 9.16
CA PRO A 327 3.90 -14.50 10.17
C PRO A 327 4.99 -13.89 11.08
N GLU A 328 4.59 -12.91 11.89
CA GLU A 328 5.47 -12.34 12.89
C GLU A 328 5.94 -13.41 13.89
N ILE A 329 7.25 -13.61 13.99
CA ILE A 329 7.87 -14.56 14.92
C ILE A 329 8.28 -13.78 16.15
N SER A 330 7.72 -14.12 17.31
CA SER A 330 8.13 -13.53 18.58
C SER A 330 9.46 -14.13 19.08
N SER A 331 10.28 -13.34 19.78
CA SER A 331 11.50 -13.81 20.44
C SER A 331 11.28 -14.91 21.49
N ARG A 332 10.04 -15.12 21.96
CA ARG A 332 9.65 -16.22 22.86
C ARG A 332 9.12 -17.45 22.13
N SER A 333 9.11 -17.43 20.79
CA SER A 333 8.63 -18.55 20.01
C SER A 333 9.57 -19.73 20.19
N LEU A 334 9.01 -20.93 20.36
CA LEU A 334 9.79 -22.18 20.40
C LEU A 334 10.63 -22.38 19.13
N VAL A 335 10.28 -21.71 18.02
CA VAL A 335 11.11 -21.64 16.80
C VAL A 335 12.52 -21.12 17.11
N ILE A 336 12.63 -20.15 18.02
CA ILE A 336 13.88 -19.48 18.37
C ILE A 336 14.51 -20.11 19.62
N GLU A 337 13.71 -20.49 20.61
CA GLU A 337 14.23 -21.00 21.90
C GLU A 337 14.82 -22.42 21.82
N GLN A 338 14.35 -23.28 20.91
CA GLN A 338 14.75 -24.69 20.85
C GLN A 338 15.78 -25.01 19.75
N GLU A 339 16.55 -24.02 19.29
CA GLU A 339 17.54 -24.20 18.19
C GLU A 339 16.92 -24.92 16.97
N ASN A 340 15.67 -24.57 16.63
CA ASN A 340 14.97 -25.27 15.58
C ASN A 340 15.75 -25.11 14.25
N PRO A 341 15.99 -26.20 13.50
CA PRO A 341 16.76 -26.18 12.24
C PRO A 341 16.21 -25.19 11.21
N THR A 342 14.98 -24.71 11.40
CA THR A 342 14.38 -23.61 10.63
C THR A 342 15.32 -22.40 10.51
N LEU A 343 15.95 -21.91 11.58
CA LEU A 343 16.80 -20.70 11.50
C LEU A 343 18.09 -20.94 10.68
N GLU A 344 18.66 -22.15 10.78
CA GLU A 344 19.80 -22.56 9.95
C GLU A 344 19.38 -22.78 8.49
N LEU A 345 18.22 -23.39 8.22
CA LEU A 345 17.67 -23.58 6.87
C LEU A 345 17.33 -22.24 6.19
N LEU A 346 16.83 -21.27 6.95
CA LEU A 346 16.58 -19.90 6.50
C LEU A 346 17.90 -19.19 6.11
N ARG A 347 19.00 -19.53 6.79
CA ARG A 347 20.32 -18.92 6.59
C ARG A 347 21.13 -19.59 5.48
N LEU A 348 21.15 -20.92 5.43
CA LEU A 348 22.09 -21.71 4.61
C LEU A 348 21.52 -22.11 3.25
N GLU A 349 20.22 -22.45 3.18
CA GLU A 349 19.66 -23.09 1.99
C GLU A 349 18.74 -22.17 1.16
N SER A 350 18.36 -21.01 1.69
CA SER A 350 17.37 -20.13 1.05
C SER A 350 17.55 -18.61 1.27
N PRO A 351 18.77 -18.05 1.12
CA PRO A 351 19.03 -16.63 1.38
C PRO A 351 18.15 -15.72 0.52
N GLY A 352 17.38 -14.84 1.16
CA GLY A 352 16.50 -13.88 0.50
C GLY A 352 15.19 -14.46 -0.08
N ARG A 353 14.94 -15.78 0.07
CA ARG A 353 13.67 -16.40 -0.32
C ARG A 353 12.62 -16.36 0.78
N VAL A 354 13.02 -16.24 2.05
CA VAL A 354 12.08 -16.22 3.18
C VAL A 354 12.12 -14.87 3.89
N HIS A 355 10.94 -14.32 4.13
CA HIS A 355 10.74 -13.00 4.71
C HIS A 355 9.86 -13.14 5.95
N PHE A 356 10.25 -12.52 7.06
CA PHE A 356 9.44 -12.51 8.28
C PHE A 356 9.69 -11.23 9.08
N CYS A 357 8.71 -10.87 9.90
CA CYS A 357 8.89 -9.85 10.94
C CYS A 357 9.35 -10.56 12.21
N LEU A 358 10.46 -10.11 12.81
CA LEU A 358 10.88 -10.58 14.12
C LEU A 358 10.40 -9.60 15.19
N PHE A 359 9.57 -10.08 16.12
CA PHE A 359 9.12 -9.28 17.26
C PHE A 359 9.91 -9.61 18.53
N VAL A 360 10.81 -8.71 18.93
CA VAL A 360 11.59 -8.82 20.16
C VAL A 360 10.77 -8.24 21.33
N ASP A 361 9.99 -9.12 21.98
CA ASP A 361 9.09 -8.74 23.09
C ASP A 361 9.87 -8.60 24.42
N ARG A 362 10.77 -9.55 24.70
CA ARG A 362 11.63 -9.54 25.89
C ARG A 362 13.10 -9.56 25.48
N PRO A 363 13.76 -8.39 25.45
CA PRO A 363 15.17 -8.31 25.09
C PRO A 363 16.07 -9.07 26.06
N SER A 364 15.65 -9.33 27.30
CA SER A 364 16.44 -10.04 28.32
C SER A 364 16.80 -11.50 27.97
N LEU A 365 16.24 -12.06 26.88
CA LEU A 365 16.43 -13.44 26.43
C LEU A 365 17.28 -13.52 25.15
N VAL A 366 18.34 -12.71 25.02
CA VAL A 366 19.24 -12.83 23.86
C VAL A 366 19.98 -14.16 23.94
N SER A 367 19.53 -15.10 23.13
CA SER A 367 20.17 -16.38 22.85
C SER A 367 20.96 -16.27 21.54
N GLN A 368 21.97 -17.13 21.37
CA GLN A 368 22.73 -17.22 20.12
C GLN A 368 21.83 -17.39 18.86
N PRO A 369 20.75 -18.18 18.89
CA PRO A 369 19.77 -18.24 17.79
C PRO A 369 19.11 -16.89 17.47
N LEU A 370 18.78 -16.08 18.48
CA LEU A 370 18.16 -14.77 18.27
C LEU A 370 19.13 -13.80 17.59
N GLU A 371 20.39 -13.76 18.01
CA GLU A 371 21.43 -12.94 17.36
C GLU A 371 21.65 -13.33 15.90
N GLN A 372 21.56 -14.63 15.60
CA GLN A 372 21.64 -15.12 14.22
C GLN A 372 20.43 -14.69 13.38
N ALA A 373 19.22 -14.82 13.92
CA ALA A 373 18.01 -14.37 13.25
C ALA A 373 18.06 -12.87 12.92
N LEU A 374 18.57 -12.05 13.86
CA LEU A 374 18.72 -10.60 13.69
C LEU A 374 19.66 -10.20 12.54
N LYS A 375 20.58 -11.08 12.11
CA LYS A 375 21.51 -10.80 10.99
C LYS A 375 20.89 -11.02 9.61
N CYS A 376 19.84 -11.83 9.52
CA CYS A 376 19.25 -12.28 8.24
C CYS A 376 17.85 -11.73 7.96
N VAL A 377 17.20 -11.16 8.98
CA VAL A 377 15.81 -10.70 8.90
C VAL A 377 15.66 -9.40 8.09
N GLU A 378 14.58 -9.27 7.33
CA GLU A 378 14.27 -8.05 6.56
C GLU A 378 13.42 -7.03 7.33
N ALA A 379 12.64 -7.47 8.32
CA ALA A 379 11.80 -6.60 9.14
C ALA A 379 11.88 -6.95 10.64
N VAL A 380 12.10 -5.96 11.50
CA VAL A 380 12.19 -6.18 12.95
C VAL A 380 11.31 -5.19 13.69
N ARG A 381 10.55 -5.70 14.66
CA ARG A 381 9.83 -4.92 15.66
C ARG A 381 10.43 -5.18 17.04
N ILE A 382 10.81 -4.14 17.77
CA ILE A 382 11.47 -4.24 19.07
C ILE A 382 10.61 -3.54 20.10
N ARG A 383 10.19 -4.28 21.14
CA ARG A 383 9.63 -3.67 22.35
C ARG A 383 10.78 -3.26 23.27
N HIS A 384 10.93 -1.96 23.44
CA HIS A 384 11.93 -1.34 24.26
C HIS A 384 11.39 -1.14 25.69
N GLY A 385 11.73 -2.06 26.59
CA GLY A 385 11.40 -1.97 28.02
C GLY A 385 12.57 -1.43 28.87
N MET A 386 12.26 -0.72 29.96
CA MET A 386 13.27 -0.07 30.82
C MET A 386 14.19 -1.06 31.57
N SER A 387 13.77 -2.32 31.76
CA SER A 387 14.47 -3.34 32.55
C SER A 387 15.52 -4.17 31.80
N ALA A 388 15.71 -3.97 30.49
CA ALA A 388 16.59 -4.81 29.64
C ALA A 388 17.69 -4.01 28.90
N ARG A 389 18.22 -2.95 29.52
CA ARG A 389 19.12 -1.96 28.91
C ARG A 389 20.40 -2.55 28.30
N ASN A 390 21.12 -3.42 29.02
CA ASN A 390 22.38 -4.01 28.54
C ASN A 390 22.17 -4.97 27.36
N VAL A 391 21.01 -5.62 27.32
CA VAL A 391 20.73 -6.66 26.33
C VAL A 391 20.21 -6.04 25.02
N LEU A 392 19.56 -4.87 25.07
CA LEU A 392 19.22 -4.14 23.85
C LEU A 392 20.45 -3.64 23.09
N CYS A 393 21.56 -3.33 23.78
CA CYS A 393 22.81 -2.99 23.11
C CYS A 393 23.33 -4.14 22.23
N SER A 394 23.26 -5.41 22.68
CA SER A 394 23.68 -6.55 21.84
C SER A 394 22.72 -6.80 20.67
N VAL A 395 21.42 -6.56 20.86
CA VAL A 395 20.44 -6.58 19.77
C VAL A 395 20.79 -5.55 18.70
N TYR A 396 21.06 -4.30 19.06
CA TYR A 396 21.45 -3.27 18.10
C TYR A 396 22.81 -3.55 17.45
N SER A 397 23.78 -4.07 18.20
CA SER A 397 25.06 -4.53 17.63
C SER A 397 24.86 -5.64 16.60
N SER A 398 23.94 -6.57 16.84
CA SER A 398 23.59 -7.63 15.88
C SER A 398 22.90 -7.07 14.64
N LEU A 399 22.01 -6.08 14.81
CA LEU A 399 21.37 -5.38 13.69
C LEU A 399 22.35 -4.56 12.86
N ALA A 400 23.39 -4.00 13.48
CA ALA A 400 24.44 -3.29 12.75
C ALA A 400 25.20 -4.20 11.76
N LEU A 401 25.17 -5.52 11.98
CA LEU A 401 25.76 -6.53 11.08
C LEU A 401 24.76 -7.03 10.02
N ASN A 402 23.52 -6.54 10.02
CA ASN A 402 22.49 -6.94 9.06
C ASN A 402 22.53 -6.04 7.82
N HIS A 403 22.83 -6.65 6.67
CA HIS A 403 22.87 -5.95 5.38
C HIS A 403 21.56 -6.05 4.57
N SER A 404 20.59 -6.83 5.05
CA SER A 404 19.30 -7.09 4.40
C SER A 404 18.11 -6.38 5.06
N LEU A 405 18.32 -5.71 6.20
CA LEU A 405 17.26 -5.05 6.97
C LEU A 405 16.61 -3.93 6.14
N ARG A 406 15.31 -4.08 5.86
CA ARG A 406 14.48 -3.11 5.14
C ARG A 406 13.55 -2.34 6.07
N SER A 407 13.11 -2.95 7.16
CA SER A 407 12.15 -2.35 8.10
C SER A 407 12.58 -2.48 9.55
N LEU A 408 12.59 -1.37 10.30
CA LEU A 408 12.82 -1.35 11.74
C LEU A 408 11.72 -0.57 12.46
N HIS A 409 11.06 -1.21 13.40
CA HIS A 409 10.00 -0.67 14.23
C HIS A 409 10.44 -0.76 15.70
N ILE A 410 10.46 0.37 16.41
CA ILE A 410 10.81 0.41 17.83
C ILE A 410 9.63 0.98 18.62
N ASP A 411 9.09 0.18 19.54
CA ASP A 411 8.07 0.59 20.49
C ASP A 411 8.68 0.78 21.87
N TYR A 412 8.69 2.00 22.39
CA TYR A 412 9.06 2.23 23.77
C TYR A 412 7.85 2.04 24.69
N SER A 413 7.95 1.03 25.57
CA SER A 413 6.94 0.72 26.58
C SER A 413 7.38 1.26 27.95
N SER A 414 6.49 1.92 28.70
CA SER A 414 6.73 2.27 30.11
C SER A 414 6.96 1.02 30.93
N GLY A 415 8.06 0.98 31.67
CA GLY A 415 8.15 0.09 32.82
C GLY A 415 7.26 0.64 33.93
N SER A 416 6.58 -0.23 34.68
CA SER A 416 5.83 0.14 35.88
C SER A 416 6.71 0.57 37.06
N GLY A 417 7.93 1.04 36.79
CA GLY A 417 8.95 1.37 37.79
C GLY A 417 9.05 2.87 37.98
N THR A 418 9.17 3.29 39.23
CA THR A 418 9.36 4.68 39.70
C THR A 418 10.74 5.26 39.38
N ASP A 419 11.54 4.60 38.55
CA ASP A 419 12.93 5.00 38.29
C ASP A 419 12.98 6.04 37.17
N GLN A 420 13.19 7.29 37.59
CA GLN A 420 13.36 8.51 36.79
C GLN A 420 14.68 8.55 35.99
N ASP A 421 15.16 7.43 35.46
CA ASP A 421 16.41 7.40 34.70
C ASP A 421 16.16 7.38 33.20
N SER A 422 16.60 8.46 32.56
CA SER A 422 16.70 8.62 31.11
C SER A 422 17.27 7.37 30.41
N THR A 423 16.85 7.14 29.16
CA THR A 423 17.43 6.09 28.31
C THR A 423 18.96 6.23 28.29
N PRO A 424 19.73 5.19 28.65
CA PRO A 424 21.18 5.29 28.75
C PRO A 424 21.79 5.77 27.43
N GLU A 425 22.71 6.72 27.50
CA GLU A 425 23.40 7.28 26.32
C GLU A 425 24.00 6.17 25.43
N ALA A 426 24.59 5.14 26.05
CA ALA A 426 25.15 3.98 25.37
C ALA A 426 24.13 3.25 24.46
N LEU A 427 22.86 3.20 24.87
CA LEU A 427 21.81 2.52 24.12
C LEU A 427 21.37 3.33 22.89
N ILE A 428 21.29 4.66 23.04
CA ILE A 428 21.04 5.58 21.92
C ILE A 428 22.19 5.50 20.92
N VAL A 429 23.42 5.45 21.41
CA VAL A 429 24.62 5.30 20.57
C VAL A 429 24.59 3.97 19.81
N ALA A 430 24.24 2.86 20.46
CA ALA A 430 24.11 1.55 19.82
C ALA A 430 23.04 1.55 18.73
N LEU A 431 21.85 2.10 19.00
CA LEU A 431 20.79 2.28 18.00
C LEU A 431 21.28 3.12 16.82
N CYS A 432 21.92 4.26 17.07
CA CYS A 432 22.42 5.12 16.01
C CYS A 432 23.50 4.45 15.16
N THR A 433 24.32 3.61 15.78
CA THR A 433 25.34 2.83 15.08
C THR A 433 24.68 1.81 14.16
N ALA A 434 23.66 1.11 14.65
CA ALA A 434 22.87 0.19 13.84
C ALA A 434 22.19 0.90 12.66
N LEU A 435 21.53 2.04 12.90
CA LEU A 435 20.85 2.82 11.85
C LEU A 435 21.80 3.33 10.76
N LYS A 436 23.03 3.71 11.14
CA LYS A 436 24.07 4.14 10.20
C LYS A 436 24.63 2.97 9.39
N ALA A 437 24.77 1.79 10.01
CA ALA A 437 25.29 0.59 9.36
C ALA A 437 24.27 -0.10 8.43
N CYS A 438 22.97 0.06 8.68
CA CYS A 438 21.92 -0.54 7.86
C CYS A 438 21.71 0.21 6.53
N GLU A 439 22.52 -0.10 5.52
CA GLU A 439 22.49 0.58 4.21
C GLU A 439 21.19 0.37 3.42
N CYS A 440 20.44 -0.70 3.70
CA CYS A 440 19.21 -1.06 2.98
C CYS A 440 17.90 -0.65 3.69
N LEU A 441 17.98 0.09 4.80
CA LEU A 441 16.81 0.45 5.61
C LEU A 441 15.84 1.37 4.84
N GLN A 442 14.67 0.84 4.47
CA GLN A 442 13.63 1.56 3.72
C GLN A 442 12.57 2.15 4.63
N THR A 443 12.21 1.48 5.72
CA THR A 443 11.13 1.90 6.61
C THR A 443 11.58 1.95 8.06
N PHE A 444 11.37 3.09 8.72
CA PHE A 444 11.65 3.27 10.14
C PHE A 444 10.40 3.78 10.87
N HIS A 445 9.99 3.06 11.90
CA HIS A 445 8.90 3.44 12.79
C HIS A 445 9.42 3.60 14.22
N LEU A 446 9.19 4.76 14.82
CA LEU A 446 9.52 5.03 16.21
C LEU A 446 8.26 5.44 16.96
N ASP A 447 7.83 4.58 17.88
CA ASP A 447 6.70 4.82 18.77
C ASP A 447 7.19 5.03 20.20
N VAL A 448 7.04 6.25 20.71
CA VAL A 448 7.38 6.60 22.10
C VAL A 448 6.14 6.96 22.92
N ARG A 449 4.93 6.60 22.48
CA ARG A 449 3.67 6.99 23.12
C ARG A 449 3.55 6.61 24.58
N SER A 450 4.10 5.46 24.94
CA SER A 450 3.94 4.85 26.27
C SER A 450 5.17 5.06 27.13
N ALA A 451 6.23 5.66 26.61
CA ALA A 451 7.55 5.62 27.22
C ALA A 451 7.82 6.76 28.20
N TYR A 452 7.26 7.93 27.89
CA TYR A 452 7.50 9.17 28.58
C TYR A 452 6.18 9.66 29.16
N HIS A 453 6.19 10.13 30.40
CA HIS A 453 5.07 10.91 30.92
C HIS A 453 4.93 12.21 30.11
N ALA A 454 3.72 12.78 30.06
CA ALA A 454 3.40 14.03 29.34
C ALA A 454 4.40 15.19 29.60
N ASN A 455 5.13 15.13 30.71
CA ASN A 455 6.04 16.16 31.18
C ASN A 455 7.52 15.93 30.80
N GLU A 456 7.91 14.78 30.23
CA GLU A 456 9.31 14.49 29.89
C GLU A 456 9.66 14.89 28.44
N GLU A 457 10.81 15.55 28.24
CA GLU A 457 11.27 15.96 26.91
C GLU A 457 11.76 14.74 26.09
N THR A 458 10.97 14.32 25.10
CA THR A 458 11.38 13.32 24.08
C THR A 458 12.35 13.87 23.03
N ALA A 459 12.53 15.20 22.99
CA ALA A 459 13.30 15.89 21.97
C ALA A 459 14.74 15.37 21.81
N PRO A 460 15.53 15.09 22.87
CA PRO A 460 16.91 14.63 22.72
C PRO A 460 17.04 13.31 21.96
N LEU A 461 16.17 12.32 22.24
CA LEU A 461 16.14 11.05 21.52
C LEU A 461 15.87 11.26 20.03
N PHE A 462 14.84 12.06 19.71
CA PHE A 462 14.50 12.37 18.32
C PHE A 462 15.62 13.10 17.58
N MET A 463 16.28 14.09 18.21
CA MET A 463 17.41 14.80 17.60
C MET A 463 18.50 13.83 17.15
N VAL A 464 18.89 12.92 18.03
CA VAL A 464 20.01 11.99 17.78
C VAL A 464 19.63 10.93 16.76
N VAL A 465 18.42 10.35 16.87
CA VAL A 465 17.91 9.35 15.91
C VAL A 465 17.72 9.97 14.52
N PHE A 466 17.13 11.16 14.41
CA PHE A 466 16.95 11.84 13.12
C PHE A 466 18.29 12.21 12.50
N HIS A 467 19.28 12.63 13.28
CA HIS A 467 20.61 12.88 12.75
C HIS A 467 21.26 11.60 12.18
N ALA A 468 21.10 10.45 12.86
CA ALA A 468 21.58 9.17 12.34
C ALA A 468 20.84 8.74 11.05
N LEU A 469 19.51 8.91 11.01
CA LEU A 469 18.70 8.59 9.84
C LEU A 469 19.00 9.50 8.65
N ALA A 470 19.40 10.75 8.87
CA ALA A 470 19.70 11.67 7.77
C ALA A 470 20.92 11.25 6.94
N LEU A 471 21.81 10.45 7.52
CA LEU A 471 22.94 9.82 6.82
C LEU A 471 22.51 8.62 5.98
N ASN A 472 21.34 8.05 6.28
CA ASN A 472 20.79 6.93 5.54
C ASN A 472 20.19 7.40 4.21
N ARG A 473 20.68 6.82 3.10
CA ARG A 473 20.27 7.21 1.74
C ARG A 473 19.16 6.35 1.15
N SER A 474 18.75 5.28 1.84
CA SER A 474 17.74 4.33 1.37
C SER A 474 16.39 4.49 2.06
N LEU A 475 16.31 5.28 3.14
CA LEU A 475 15.07 5.54 3.87
C LEU A 475 13.98 6.15 2.96
N ARG A 476 12.87 5.42 2.83
CA ARG A 476 11.68 5.78 2.03
C ARG A 476 10.49 6.16 2.88
N LYS A 477 10.30 5.50 4.02
CA LYS A 477 9.17 5.72 4.93
C LYS A 477 9.66 6.01 6.34
N LEU A 478 9.19 7.13 6.89
CA LEU A 478 9.39 7.48 8.29
C LEU A 478 8.03 7.59 8.98
N SER A 479 7.88 6.91 10.11
CA SER A 479 6.72 7.03 10.97
C SER A 479 7.16 7.36 12.39
N VAL A 480 6.58 8.42 12.94
CA VAL A 480 6.89 8.92 14.28
C VAL A 480 5.61 9.04 15.08
N VAL A 481 5.55 8.34 16.20
CA VAL A 481 4.48 8.48 17.18
C VAL A 481 5.08 9.00 18.48
N THR A 482 4.54 10.11 18.97
CA THR A 482 5.03 10.77 20.18
C THR A 482 3.87 11.22 21.07
N PRO A 483 4.01 11.19 22.41
CA PRO A 483 3.05 11.82 23.31
C PRO A 483 2.82 13.27 22.92
N ARG A 484 3.90 14.03 22.68
CA ARG A 484 3.83 15.45 22.32
C ARG A 484 4.94 15.83 21.35
N LEU A 485 4.57 16.33 20.18
CA LEU A 485 5.54 16.86 19.22
C LEU A 485 5.95 18.29 19.60
N THR A 486 7.16 18.47 20.11
CA THR A 486 7.70 19.78 20.51
C THR A 486 8.22 20.58 19.30
N PHE A 487 8.42 21.89 19.48
CA PHE A 487 9.08 22.73 18.47
C PHE A 487 10.47 22.20 18.09
N LYS A 488 11.29 21.79 19.07
CA LYS A 488 12.63 21.22 18.83
C LYS A 488 12.55 19.97 17.95
N THR A 489 11.62 19.05 18.26
CA THR A 489 11.39 17.82 17.49
C THR A 489 10.93 18.14 16.06
N ALA A 490 10.04 19.12 15.87
CA ALA A 490 9.56 19.53 14.55
C ALA A 490 10.69 20.12 13.68
N VAL A 491 11.58 20.94 14.27
CA VAL A 491 12.75 21.49 13.57
C VAL A 491 13.71 20.37 13.15
N ALA A 492 13.97 19.41 14.04
CA ALA A 492 14.81 18.24 13.76
C ALA A 492 14.26 17.41 12.59
N LEU A 493 12.95 17.18 12.61
CA LEU A 493 12.26 16.44 11.56
C LEU A 493 12.33 17.19 10.21
N SER A 494 12.13 18.50 10.22
CA SER A 494 12.25 19.34 9.03
C SER A 494 13.67 19.31 8.43
N ALA A 495 14.69 19.31 9.29
CA ALA A 495 16.08 19.15 8.85
C ALA A 495 16.33 17.77 8.21
N LEU A 496 15.84 16.69 8.83
CA LEU A 496 15.92 15.33 8.28
C LEU A 496 15.25 15.23 6.89
N VAL A 497 14.00 15.69 6.78
CA VAL A 497 13.24 15.69 5.52
C VAL A 497 13.97 16.48 4.43
N SER A 498 14.59 17.60 4.80
CA SER A 498 15.38 18.42 3.88
C SER A 498 16.69 17.76 3.41
N GLN A 499 17.26 16.84 4.19
CA GLN A 499 18.45 16.07 3.83
C GLN A 499 18.09 14.81 3.02
N CYS A 500 16.94 14.19 3.29
CA CYS A 500 16.45 12.99 2.60
C CYS A 500 15.64 13.26 1.31
N LYS A 501 15.77 14.44 0.69
CA LYS A 501 14.97 14.89 -0.48
C LYS A 501 14.84 13.89 -1.64
N ARG A 502 15.84 13.02 -1.83
CA ARG A 502 15.88 12.06 -2.96
C ARG A 502 15.39 10.65 -2.60
N SER A 503 15.26 10.33 -1.31
CA SER A 503 14.96 8.99 -0.84
C SER A 503 13.63 8.89 -0.10
N LEU A 504 13.29 9.88 0.75
CA LEU A 504 12.10 9.85 1.60
C LEU A 504 10.85 10.20 0.79
N VAL A 505 9.88 9.28 0.79
CA VAL A 505 8.64 9.33 0.00
C VAL A 505 7.41 9.41 0.90
N GLU A 506 7.44 8.73 2.05
CA GLU A 506 6.33 8.67 3.00
C GLU A 506 6.72 9.19 4.39
N LEU A 507 5.89 10.07 4.94
CA LEU A 507 6.03 10.60 6.29
C LEU A 507 4.73 10.51 7.08
N HIS A 508 4.76 9.83 8.22
CA HIS A 508 3.62 9.73 9.14
C HIS A 508 4.01 10.29 10.51
N ILE A 509 3.21 11.22 11.01
CA ILE A 509 3.40 11.87 12.31
C ILE A 509 2.09 11.71 13.09
N LEU A 510 2.18 11.14 14.29
CA LEU A 510 1.09 11.07 15.25
C LEU A 510 1.55 11.69 16.57
N SER A 511 0.95 12.82 16.94
CA SER A 511 1.12 13.45 18.25
C SER A 511 -0.15 13.21 19.06
N ILE A 512 -0.03 12.56 20.22
CA ILE A 512 -1.20 12.22 21.05
C ILE A 512 -1.76 13.45 21.75
N GLU A 513 -0.90 14.37 22.16
CA GLU A 513 -1.30 15.64 22.74
C GLU A 513 -1.32 16.75 21.68
N ASN A 514 -1.91 17.88 22.07
CA ASN A 514 -1.97 19.07 21.24
C ASN A 514 -0.57 19.58 20.91
N MET A 515 -0.33 19.78 19.62
CA MET A 515 0.91 20.37 19.13
C MET A 515 0.88 21.88 19.37
N PRO A 516 1.99 22.49 19.82
CA PRO A 516 2.08 23.93 19.89
C PRO A 516 2.04 24.53 18.47
N ILE A 517 1.43 25.71 18.32
CA ILE A 517 1.31 26.43 17.04
C ILE A 517 2.68 26.60 16.35
N THR A 518 3.73 26.78 17.13
CA THR A 518 5.11 26.89 16.62
C THR A 518 5.63 25.59 15.99
N ALA A 519 5.23 24.42 16.47
CA ALA A 519 5.57 23.15 15.82
C ALA A 519 4.74 22.94 14.55
N LEU A 520 3.45 23.30 14.59
CA LEU A 520 2.57 23.25 13.42
C LEU A 520 3.08 24.14 12.28
N SER A 521 3.55 25.35 12.57
CA SER A 521 4.11 26.24 11.54
C SER A 521 5.38 25.69 10.90
N VAL A 522 6.24 25.01 11.67
CA VAL A 522 7.41 24.31 11.14
C VAL A 522 7.00 23.16 10.22
N LEU A 523 6.02 22.34 10.64
CA LEU A 523 5.51 21.24 9.80
C LEU A 523 4.84 21.76 8.53
N HIS A 524 4.04 22.83 8.63
CA HIS A 524 3.43 23.50 7.49
C HIS A 524 4.51 23.94 6.48
N ASN A 525 5.53 24.65 6.95
CA ASN A 525 6.63 25.11 6.08
C ASN A 525 7.43 23.95 5.49
N MET A 526 7.68 22.89 6.27
CA MET A 526 8.35 21.68 5.79
C MET A 526 7.56 21.02 4.65
N VAL A 527 6.25 20.91 4.79
CA VAL A 527 5.39 20.25 3.79
C VAL A 527 5.21 21.11 2.54
N THR A 528 4.99 22.43 2.70
CA THR A 528 4.84 23.35 1.56
C THR A 528 6.14 23.52 0.78
N THR A 529 7.31 23.41 1.40
CA THR A 529 8.61 23.48 0.70
C THR A 529 9.07 22.13 0.13
N ASN A 530 8.45 21.01 0.51
CA ASN A 530 8.84 19.69 0.04
C ASN A 530 8.06 19.27 -1.21
N MET A 531 8.78 19.01 -2.30
CA MET A 531 8.21 18.60 -3.60
C MET A 531 8.24 17.08 -3.84
N PHE A 532 8.78 16.30 -2.89
CA PHE A 532 9.27 14.94 -3.13
C PHE A 532 8.46 13.86 -2.40
N LEU A 533 7.91 14.21 -1.24
CA LEU A 533 7.02 13.36 -0.45
C LEU A 533 5.71 13.17 -1.22
N SER A 534 5.38 11.92 -1.52
CA SER A 534 4.10 11.56 -2.14
C SER A 534 3.01 11.33 -1.10
N THR A 535 3.39 10.93 0.10
CA THR A 535 2.46 10.55 1.17
C THR A 535 2.87 11.25 2.46
N ILE A 536 1.98 12.07 3.01
CA ILE A 536 2.21 12.76 4.29
C ILE A 536 0.96 12.62 5.15
N SER A 537 1.11 12.21 6.41
CA SER A 537 0.02 12.14 7.37
C SER A 537 0.45 12.82 8.65
N VAL A 538 -0.33 13.80 9.12
CA VAL A 538 -0.11 14.45 10.40
C VAL A 538 -1.39 14.33 11.20
N ARG A 539 -1.34 13.64 12.34
CA ARG A 539 -2.49 13.41 13.23
C ARG A 539 -2.20 13.98 14.61
N CYS A 540 -3.15 14.73 15.18
CA CYS A 540 -3.15 15.06 16.61
C CYS A 540 -4.55 15.40 17.13
N CYS A 541 -4.68 15.49 18.46
CA CYS A 541 -5.97 15.54 19.13
C CYS A 541 -6.69 16.91 19.13
N ALA A 542 -6.08 18.01 18.66
CA ALA A 542 -6.72 19.35 18.65
C ALA A 542 -7.38 19.71 17.31
N TRP A 543 -8.72 19.76 17.29
CA TRP A 543 -9.57 19.93 16.10
C TRP A 543 -9.30 21.16 15.21
N ARG A 544 -9.06 22.36 15.77
CA ARG A 544 -9.14 23.61 14.99
C ARG A 544 -7.86 23.93 14.21
N ASP A 545 -6.70 23.78 14.83
CA ASP A 545 -5.40 24.05 14.20
C ASP A 545 -4.97 22.90 13.26
N VAL A 546 -5.48 21.68 13.51
CA VAL A 546 -5.28 20.52 12.63
C VAL A 546 -5.99 20.71 11.28
N MET A 547 -7.14 21.37 11.22
CA MET A 547 -7.83 21.62 9.95
C MET A 547 -6.97 22.45 8.99
N GLN A 548 -6.31 23.51 9.48
CA GLN A 548 -5.45 24.34 8.66
C GLN A 548 -4.15 23.61 8.28
N ALA A 549 -3.54 22.88 9.22
CA ALA A 549 -2.35 22.09 8.94
C ALA A 549 -2.63 20.95 7.92
N ASN A 550 -3.77 20.27 8.04
CA ASN A 550 -4.17 19.20 7.12
C ASN A 550 -4.54 19.73 5.73
N ALA A 551 -5.18 20.89 5.63
CA ALA A 551 -5.44 21.51 4.33
C ALA A 551 -4.14 21.78 3.56
N ALA A 552 -3.12 22.34 4.22
CA ALA A 552 -1.82 22.57 3.62
C ALA A 552 -1.08 21.26 3.25
N VAL A 553 -1.23 20.22 4.08
CA VAL A 553 -0.70 18.88 3.79
C VAL A 553 -1.36 18.29 2.54
N ASP A 554 -2.68 18.42 2.41
CA ASP A 554 -3.41 17.90 1.26
C ASP A 554 -3.13 18.69 -0.01
N GLU A 555 -3.03 20.02 0.07
CA GLU A 555 -2.61 20.86 -1.06
C GLU A 555 -1.19 20.49 -1.53
N ALA A 556 -0.27 20.27 -0.60
CA ALA A 556 1.09 19.85 -0.93
C ALA A 556 1.15 18.46 -1.57
N LYS A 557 0.36 17.49 -1.08
CA LYS A 557 0.24 16.17 -1.72
C LYS A 557 -0.23 16.30 -3.16
N GLU A 558 -1.25 17.11 -3.39
CA GLU A 558 -1.86 17.24 -4.70
C GLU A 558 -0.94 17.98 -5.67
N ARG A 559 -0.26 19.03 -5.21
CA ARG A 559 0.82 19.69 -5.95
C ARG A 559 1.93 18.70 -6.34
N ASN A 560 2.42 17.91 -5.38
CA ASN A 560 3.50 16.95 -5.63
C ASN A 560 3.05 15.85 -6.61
N ARG A 561 1.79 15.41 -6.53
CA ARG A 561 1.18 14.48 -7.48
C ARG A 561 1.13 15.04 -8.90
N VAL A 562 0.68 16.28 -9.07
CA VAL A 562 0.62 16.94 -10.40
C VAL A 562 2.03 17.06 -10.99
N LEU A 563 3.05 17.39 -10.20
CA LEU A 563 4.42 17.45 -10.67
C LEU A 563 4.96 16.09 -11.10
N LEU A 564 4.65 15.03 -10.33
CA LEU A 564 4.99 13.66 -10.71
C LEU A 564 4.29 13.24 -12.02
N ASN A 565 3.02 13.60 -12.23
CA ASN A 565 2.30 13.34 -13.47
C ASN A 565 2.92 14.08 -14.66
N ARG A 566 3.25 15.37 -14.51
CA ARG A 566 3.91 16.19 -15.54
C ARG A 566 5.28 15.63 -15.90
N ALA A 567 6.08 15.28 -14.89
CA ALA A 567 7.38 14.64 -15.09
C ALA A 567 7.24 13.28 -15.80
N ALA A 568 6.25 12.48 -15.41
CA ALA A 568 5.97 11.20 -16.06
C ALA A 568 5.52 11.38 -17.52
N GLN A 569 4.67 12.37 -17.80
CA GLN A 569 4.23 12.71 -19.15
C GLN A 569 5.40 13.13 -20.05
N PHE A 570 6.37 13.86 -19.51
CA PHE A 570 7.59 14.17 -20.25
C PHE A 570 8.33 12.89 -20.65
N VAL A 571 8.62 12.01 -19.69
CA VAL A 571 9.34 10.74 -19.94
C VAL A 571 8.62 9.86 -20.96
N THR A 572 7.30 9.76 -20.90
CA THR A 572 6.52 8.91 -21.81
C THR A 572 6.33 9.50 -23.21
N SER A 573 6.48 10.82 -23.37
CA SER A 573 6.32 11.50 -24.67
C SER A 573 7.55 11.40 -25.57
N ILE A 574 8.69 10.93 -25.06
CA ILE A 574 9.96 10.88 -25.79
C ILE A 574 9.98 9.67 -26.72
N ASN A 575 9.41 9.86 -27.92
CA ASN A 575 9.32 8.83 -28.97
C ASN A 575 10.10 9.20 -30.24
N GLY A 576 11.14 10.03 -30.13
CA GLY A 576 11.90 10.51 -31.29
C GLY A 576 11.21 11.62 -32.09
N GLU A 577 10.11 12.18 -31.58
CA GLU A 577 9.53 13.42 -32.09
C GLU A 577 10.39 14.64 -31.73
N PRO A 578 10.36 15.71 -32.55
CA PRO A 578 11.08 16.95 -32.26
C PRO A 578 10.58 17.60 -30.95
N ALA A 579 11.50 18.18 -30.20
CA ALA A 579 11.20 18.86 -28.93
C ALA A 579 10.22 20.01 -29.16
N LYS A 580 9.16 20.07 -28.34
CA LYS A 580 8.11 21.09 -28.43
C LYS A 580 8.18 21.99 -27.21
N SER A 581 8.26 23.31 -27.41
CA SER A 581 8.23 24.31 -26.33
C SER A 581 6.97 24.20 -25.45
N ALA A 582 5.84 23.74 -26.00
CA ALA A 582 4.60 23.49 -25.26
C ALA A 582 4.76 22.48 -24.09
N GLN A 583 5.81 21.66 -24.08
CA GLN A 583 6.11 20.73 -23.00
C GLN A 583 7.02 21.31 -21.90
N GLN A 584 7.36 22.61 -21.95
CA GLN A 584 8.28 23.27 -21.01
C GLN A 584 7.97 22.96 -19.54
N HIS A 585 6.70 22.98 -19.13
CA HIS A 585 6.33 22.72 -17.73
C HIS A 585 6.47 21.24 -17.34
N CYS A 586 6.32 20.32 -18.29
CA CYS A 586 6.57 18.89 -18.07
C CYS A 586 8.07 18.60 -18.00
N ALA A 587 8.84 19.24 -18.87
CA ALA A 587 10.30 19.18 -18.89
C ALA A 587 10.91 19.76 -17.60
N ALA A 588 10.43 20.91 -17.14
CA ALA A 588 10.85 21.54 -15.88
C ALA A 588 10.50 20.67 -14.66
N ALA A 589 9.29 20.12 -14.58
CA ALA A 589 8.91 19.20 -13.51
C ALA A 589 9.78 17.93 -13.51
N PHE A 590 10.13 17.40 -14.68
CA PHE A 590 11.06 16.28 -14.80
C PHE A 590 12.48 16.67 -14.36
N ASP A 591 12.97 17.85 -14.71
CA ASP A 591 14.30 18.34 -14.31
C ASP A 591 14.45 18.45 -12.79
N ASP A 592 13.39 18.84 -12.09
CA ASP A 592 13.36 18.89 -10.62
C ASP A 592 13.31 17.50 -9.96
N LEU A 593 12.69 16.51 -10.64
CA LEU A 593 12.33 15.22 -10.04
C LEU A 593 13.13 14.01 -10.56
N TYR A 594 13.92 14.11 -11.63
CA TYR A 594 14.54 12.95 -12.30
C TYR A 594 15.38 12.07 -11.34
N ALA A 595 15.95 12.67 -10.29
CA ALA A 595 16.82 11.99 -9.34
C ALA A 595 16.05 11.28 -8.20
N THR A 596 14.76 11.54 -8.02
CA THR A 596 14.00 11.15 -6.83
C THR A 596 13.48 9.72 -6.92
N ALA A 597 13.31 9.08 -5.76
CA ALA A 597 12.64 7.78 -5.67
C ALA A 597 11.15 7.86 -6.07
N SER A 598 10.46 8.94 -5.68
CA SER A 598 9.04 9.13 -5.94
C SER A 598 8.69 9.14 -7.43
N LEU A 599 9.51 9.76 -8.29
CA LEU A 599 9.27 9.72 -9.75
C LEU A 599 9.43 8.31 -10.32
N ARG A 600 10.46 7.57 -9.88
CA ARG A 600 10.71 6.20 -10.35
C ARG A 600 9.57 5.27 -9.94
N GLU A 601 9.10 5.38 -8.71
CA GLU A 601 7.96 4.59 -8.21
C GLU A 601 6.67 4.95 -8.94
N HIS A 602 6.43 6.25 -9.16
CA HIS A 602 5.26 6.71 -9.92
C HIS A 602 5.29 6.21 -11.36
N LEU A 603 6.42 6.29 -12.06
CA LEU A 603 6.59 5.77 -13.42
C LEU A 603 6.44 4.25 -13.49
N ALA A 604 6.96 3.50 -12.51
CA ALA A 604 6.79 2.06 -12.43
C ALA A 604 5.30 1.69 -12.28
N SER A 605 4.58 2.41 -11.41
CA SER A 605 3.15 2.26 -11.21
C SER A 605 2.33 2.54 -12.47
N LEU A 606 2.64 3.64 -13.18
CA LEU A 606 1.92 4.05 -14.39
C LEU A 606 2.19 3.13 -15.60
N SER A 607 3.42 2.66 -15.77
CA SER A 607 3.83 1.92 -16.97
C SER A 607 3.79 0.40 -16.81
N GLY A 608 3.71 -0.10 -15.57
CA GLY A 608 3.85 -1.53 -15.26
C GLY A 608 5.25 -2.09 -15.57
N LYS A 609 6.23 -1.23 -15.90
CA LYS A 609 7.59 -1.63 -16.25
C LYS A 609 8.42 -1.92 -15.00
N SER A 610 9.47 -2.74 -15.16
CA SER A 610 10.43 -3.02 -14.08
C SER A 610 11.22 -1.76 -13.68
N ALA A 611 11.72 -1.72 -12.44
CA ALA A 611 12.53 -0.62 -11.93
C ALA A 611 13.78 -0.33 -12.78
N LEU A 612 14.37 -1.38 -13.39
CA LEU A 612 15.51 -1.25 -14.32
C LEU A 612 15.09 -0.50 -15.58
N GLN A 613 13.97 -0.91 -16.19
CA GLN A 613 13.46 -0.30 -17.41
C GLN A 613 13.09 1.18 -17.17
N VAL A 614 12.41 1.47 -16.05
CA VAL A 614 12.07 2.84 -15.65
C VAL A 614 13.34 3.68 -15.45
N SER A 615 14.39 3.10 -14.84
CA SER A 615 15.66 3.80 -14.67
C SER A 615 16.35 4.12 -16.00
N LEU A 616 16.22 3.23 -16.99
CA LEU A 616 16.71 3.49 -18.35
C LEU A 616 15.89 4.59 -19.05
N ASP A 617 14.56 4.56 -18.93
CA ASP A 617 13.68 5.57 -19.51
C ASP A 617 13.95 6.97 -18.92
N VAL A 618 14.13 7.07 -17.59
CA VAL A 618 14.54 8.31 -16.93
C VAL A 618 15.91 8.79 -17.41
N LYS A 619 16.89 7.89 -17.58
CA LYS A 619 18.22 8.26 -18.12
C LYS A 619 18.13 8.77 -19.55
N LYS A 620 17.32 8.13 -20.40
CA LYS A 620 17.06 8.58 -21.78
C LYS A 620 16.40 9.96 -21.79
N ALA A 621 15.38 10.15 -20.97
CA ALA A 621 14.68 11.43 -20.85
C ALA A 621 15.58 12.56 -20.39
N ARG A 622 16.48 12.28 -19.43
CA ARG A 622 17.49 13.25 -18.98
C ARG A 622 18.46 13.66 -20.08
N ARG A 623 18.96 12.71 -20.87
CA ARG A 623 19.82 13.03 -22.01
C ARG A 623 19.10 13.89 -23.04
N TYR A 624 17.86 13.51 -23.38
CA TYR A 624 17.03 14.27 -24.31
C TYR A 624 16.76 15.70 -23.83
N LEU A 625 16.49 15.89 -22.54
CA LEU A 625 16.33 17.21 -21.93
C LEU A 625 17.60 18.06 -22.07
N GLN A 626 18.77 17.49 -21.76
CA GLN A 626 20.05 18.19 -21.83
C GLN A 626 20.38 18.61 -23.27
N ASP A 627 20.17 17.70 -24.24
CA ASP A 627 20.43 17.96 -25.65
C ASP A 627 19.50 19.05 -26.22
N ASN A 628 18.29 19.20 -25.66
CA ASN A 628 17.28 20.15 -26.13
C ASN A 628 16.98 21.25 -25.11
N PHE A 629 17.88 21.51 -24.15
CA PHE A 629 17.63 22.43 -23.04
C PHE A 629 17.20 23.83 -23.52
N MET A 630 17.87 24.35 -24.56
CA MET A 630 17.57 25.67 -25.14
C MET A 630 16.16 25.78 -25.73
N VAL A 631 15.60 24.67 -26.23
CA VAL A 631 14.22 24.63 -26.75
C VAL A 631 13.24 24.69 -25.58
N PHE A 632 13.47 23.91 -24.52
CA PHE A 632 12.59 23.90 -23.35
C PHE A 632 12.70 25.18 -22.51
N ALA A 633 13.87 25.82 -22.50
CA ALA A 633 14.09 27.14 -21.91
C ALA A 633 13.51 28.28 -22.77
N CYS A 634 12.91 27.96 -23.93
CA CYS A 634 12.36 28.91 -24.89
C CYS A 634 13.36 29.95 -25.42
N VAL A 635 14.66 29.64 -25.38
CA VAL A 635 15.72 30.47 -25.98
C VAL A 635 15.71 30.33 -27.50
N VAL A 636 15.47 29.12 -27.99
CA VAL A 636 15.34 28.82 -29.43
C VAL A 636 14.04 28.09 -29.74
N ARG A 637 13.51 28.23 -30.96
CA ARG A 637 12.26 27.61 -31.37
C ARG A 637 12.36 26.12 -31.70
N ALA A 638 13.51 25.66 -32.22
CA ALA A 638 13.66 24.31 -32.74
C ALA A 638 15.02 23.67 -32.45
N ALA A 639 16.12 24.33 -32.82
CA ALA A 639 17.48 23.85 -32.57
C ALA A 639 18.47 25.01 -32.61
N VAL A 640 19.64 24.83 -32.00
CA VAL A 640 20.82 25.66 -32.25
C VAL A 640 21.54 25.07 -33.46
N VAL A 641 21.82 25.89 -34.48
CA VAL A 641 22.46 25.47 -35.74
C VAL A 641 23.60 26.44 -36.03
N CYS A 642 24.78 25.91 -36.38
CA CYS A 642 25.94 26.73 -36.78
C CYS A 642 25.76 27.22 -38.22
N GLU A 643 26.00 28.51 -38.44
CA GLU A 643 26.17 29.09 -39.78
C GLU A 643 27.66 29.41 -39.97
N GLY A 644 28.28 28.80 -40.98
CA GLY A 644 29.73 28.78 -41.13
C GLY A 644 30.34 30.12 -41.52
N ASP A 645 30.90 30.85 -40.55
CA ASP A 645 31.76 32.01 -40.80
C ASP A 645 33.07 32.03 -39.98
N GLY A 646 33.39 30.93 -39.27
CA GLY A 646 34.74 30.67 -38.74
C GLY A 646 35.14 31.50 -37.51
N SER A 647 34.18 32.07 -36.78
CA SER A 647 34.41 32.71 -35.48
C SER A 647 34.26 31.71 -34.32
N THR A 648 34.93 31.91 -33.18
CA THR A 648 34.75 31.07 -31.98
C THR A 648 33.35 31.30 -31.42
N GLN A 649 32.44 30.40 -31.77
CA GLN A 649 31.02 30.42 -31.41
C GLN A 649 30.73 29.30 -30.41
N LEU A 650 29.48 29.22 -29.93
CA LEU A 650 28.96 28.10 -29.11
C LEU A 650 29.19 26.72 -29.76
N ASP A 651 29.61 26.72 -31.03
CA ASP A 651 29.72 25.60 -31.97
C ASP A 651 30.98 24.73 -31.79
N ASP A 652 31.99 25.21 -31.05
CA ASP A 652 33.13 24.38 -30.63
C ASP A 652 32.77 23.45 -29.44
N LEU A 653 31.59 23.65 -28.82
CA LEU A 653 31.06 22.75 -27.81
C LEU A 653 30.44 21.55 -28.49
N ASN A 654 31.19 20.46 -28.56
CA ASN A 654 30.59 19.16 -28.88
C ASN A 654 29.48 18.81 -27.88
N VAL A 655 28.65 17.82 -28.23
CA VAL A 655 27.49 17.40 -27.40
C VAL A 655 27.88 17.04 -25.96
N GLU A 656 29.09 16.52 -25.74
CA GLU A 656 29.57 16.19 -24.39
C GLU A 656 29.88 17.46 -23.58
N CYS A 657 30.56 18.43 -24.18
CA CYS A 657 30.82 19.73 -23.55
C CYS A 657 29.51 20.47 -23.25
N TRP A 658 28.54 20.44 -24.18
CA TRP A 658 27.21 21.01 -23.94
C TRP A 658 26.51 20.35 -22.75
N ARG A 659 26.48 19.01 -22.69
CA ARG A 659 25.89 18.27 -21.56
C ARG A 659 26.58 18.57 -20.24
N ALA A 660 27.90 18.77 -20.25
CA ALA A 660 28.69 19.15 -19.09
C ALA A 660 28.37 20.57 -18.60
N ILE A 661 27.93 21.47 -19.47
CA ILE A 661 27.41 22.79 -19.09
C ILE A 661 25.95 22.65 -18.59
N ALA A 662 25.11 21.98 -19.36
CA ALA A 662 23.68 21.82 -19.09
C ALA A 662 23.39 21.15 -17.73
N GLN A 663 24.28 20.32 -17.20
CA GLN A 663 24.12 19.72 -15.86
C GLN A 663 24.11 20.75 -14.71
N TYR A 664 24.62 21.98 -14.95
CA TYR A 664 24.63 23.08 -13.99
C TYR A 664 23.47 24.05 -14.18
N LEU A 665 22.67 23.87 -15.24
CA LEU A 665 21.49 24.67 -15.54
C LEU A 665 20.25 23.93 -15.02
N LYS A 666 19.22 24.70 -14.65
CA LYS A 666 17.90 24.17 -14.32
C LYS A 666 16.82 24.88 -15.10
N LEU A 667 15.89 24.11 -15.63
CA LEU A 667 14.72 24.66 -16.32
C LEU A 667 13.80 25.42 -15.38
N SER A 668 13.67 24.98 -14.13
CA SER A 668 12.86 25.65 -13.11
C SER A 668 13.36 27.07 -12.77
N ASP A 669 14.62 27.41 -13.08
CA ASP A 669 15.14 28.77 -12.89
C ASP A 669 14.68 29.74 -14.00
N VAL A 670 14.25 29.21 -15.15
CA VAL A 670 13.94 30.00 -16.37
C VAL A 670 12.46 29.91 -16.75
N VAL A 671 11.83 28.76 -16.54
CA VAL A 671 10.41 28.50 -16.83
C VAL A 671 9.59 28.84 -15.58
N ARG A 672 8.97 30.02 -15.58
CA ARG A 672 8.04 30.46 -14.51
C ARG A 672 6.61 29.98 -14.75
#